data_AF-A0A093VGK4-F1
#
_entry.id   AF-A0A093VGK4-F1
#
_cell.length_a   1.000
_cell.length_b   1.000
_cell.length_c   1.000
_cell.angle_alpha   90.00
_cell.angle_beta   90.00
_cell.angle_gamma   90.00
#
_symmetry.space_group_name_H-M   'P 1'
#
loop_
_entity.id
_entity.type
_entity.pdbx_description
1 polymer ?
#
loop_
_entity_poly.entity_id
_entity_poly.type
_entity_poly.pdbx_seq_one_letter_code
_entity_poly.pdbx_strand_id
1 'polypeptide(L)'
;MPQPNGTLHRKSSQLSNGTSYNRDAAPRPSAALNSSSYFLPSSFDLERYIQAYINYFHPHLPFLHIPTLDFQILELTNNLRTASGHLNLSSTGVAGGGGCLTLSMAAMGALYEYDTAVSKDLFESAKKMIQLYLEERRKADMSAALSRTHASRDNPVHNTPLWLVQAMLLNVIYGHTCGDKTSADIASTHCAALVSLARAAELTHHVNVEQLPQDYLNNNKQSNESPDGGTFDRNSQTQTPPKERKDWLDWKIVEERKRTLFAIFTLSSMLVSAYNHAPTLTNSEIRLDLPCEEDLWAAESPQAWRKMGGATASKKGISFSSALTLLLTASQRAKFVDQPTQAFGSTLRVEDLPQSDLKPSTFGCLVLIHALHNYIWETRQRHMGRQWTSQETDAMQAHIEPALRSWQAAWASNPLHSLERPNPYGAGPLSADSIPLLDLAYVRLFVNLGRSKEAFWERDWNAMSDELARGAEIIQHADDGGSDSYNSGNIDMMRRDSIADLGVGELHLSAQPNQEQSSSHMSQPYRPTQSKRERHLRKAAFYAADSICMSDRLGNTFAEWTSRELPLQCAMCSFDCAQVLAEWITTVQERVGPYLGILGRDEVDFSQVPGIMLLEEEDCKLIDKIKEILGSGEAKLQREAQNAGTTPAYNVLQRLPSAIEGGYGTKILMTTAYLLDRAAVWPITKLMARSLEAQASRMKERADNSVMIEN
;
A
#
# COMPACT_ATOMS: atom_id res chain seq x y z
N MET A 1 51.46 -26.62 -16.53
CA MET A 1 52.14 -27.42 -17.58
C MET A 1 52.15 -28.87 -17.12
N PRO A 2 51.80 -29.85 -17.96
CA PRO A 2 50.49 -29.98 -18.62
C PRO A 2 49.91 -31.42 -18.61
N GLN A 3 48.60 -31.48 -18.87
CA GLN A 3 47.79 -32.42 -19.70
C GLN A 3 48.57 -33.35 -20.70
N PRO A 4 47.98 -34.39 -21.38
CA PRO A 4 46.63 -34.36 -21.98
C PRO A 4 45.91 -35.69 -22.36
N ASN A 5 44.72 -35.50 -22.97
CA ASN A 5 44.21 -36.09 -24.23
C ASN A 5 43.05 -37.10 -24.21
N GLY A 6 42.03 -36.79 -25.03
CA GLY A 6 41.12 -37.80 -25.59
C GLY A 6 39.78 -37.33 -26.18
N THR A 7 39.71 -36.24 -26.96
CA THR A 7 38.58 -35.99 -27.88
C THR A 7 38.72 -36.85 -29.14
N LEU A 8 37.62 -37.35 -29.72
CA LEU A 8 37.54 -37.67 -31.16
C LEU A 8 36.10 -37.65 -31.70
N HIS A 9 36.03 -37.24 -32.96
CA HIS A 9 34.91 -36.78 -33.76
C HIS A 9 34.27 -37.88 -34.64
N ARG A 10 32.98 -37.70 -34.98
CA ARG A 10 32.26 -37.96 -36.26
C ARG A 10 32.34 -39.35 -36.92
N LYS A 11 31.16 -39.87 -37.33
CA LYS A 11 30.68 -39.86 -38.74
C LYS A 11 29.29 -40.54 -38.90
N SER A 12 28.47 -39.91 -39.73
CA SER A 12 27.19 -40.40 -40.30
C SER A 12 27.36 -41.69 -41.13
N SER A 13 26.30 -42.49 -41.30
CA SER A 13 25.46 -42.49 -42.53
C SER A 13 24.62 -43.76 -42.77
N GLN A 14 23.42 -43.54 -43.36
CA GLN A 14 22.62 -44.38 -44.29
C GLN A 14 21.60 -45.38 -43.71
N LEU A 15 20.27 -45.15 -43.84
CA LEU A 15 19.32 -45.35 -44.98
C LEU A 15 18.78 -46.81 -44.99
N SER A 16 17.51 -47.17 -45.26
CA SER A 16 16.45 -46.55 -46.08
C SER A 16 15.12 -47.36 -46.06
N ASN A 17 14.04 -46.69 -46.48
CA ASN A 17 12.78 -47.13 -47.16
C ASN A 17 11.54 -47.54 -46.34
N GLY A 18 10.31 -47.05 -46.65
CA GLY A 18 9.80 -46.26 -47.79
C GLY A 18 8.60 -45.35 -47.40
N THR A 19 8.47 -44.13 -47.95
CA THR A 19 7.66 -43.72 -49.14
C THR A 19 6.18 -44.13 -49.06
N SER A 20 5.18 -43.24 -49.22
CA SER A 20 5.02 -42.31 -50.36
C SER A 20 3.90 -41.24 -50.17
N TYR A 21 4.17 -40.01 -50.66
CA TYR A 21 3.32 -38.97 -51.31
C TYR A 21 2.01 -38.47 -50.63
N ASN A 22 1.62 -37.19 -50.63
CA ASN A 22 1.80 -36.13 -51.63
C ASN A 22 1.56 -34.70 -51.06
N ARG A 23 2.12 -33.70 -51.75
CA ARG A 23 2.04 -32.25 -51.49
C ARG A 23 1.04 -31.58 -52.45
N ASP A 24 0.57 -30.39 -52.05
CA ASP A 24 -0.01 -29.28 -52.83
C ASP A 24 -1.51 -29.31 -53.22
N ALA A 25 -2.28 -28.48 -52.50
CA ALA A 25 -3.28 -27.58 -53.06
C ALA A 25 -3.61 -26.45 -52.06
N ALA A 26 -3.11 -25.23 -52.30
CA ALA A 26 -3.74 -24.01 -51.76
C ALA A 26 -4.81 -23.55 -52.77
N PRO A 27 -5.94 -22.97 -52.33
CA PRO A 27 -5.95 -21.50 -52.27
C PRO A 27 -6.87 -20.83 -51.20
N ARG A 28 -6.43 -19.61 -50.83
CA ARG A 28 -7.16 -18.42 -50.33
C ARG A 28 -7.53 -18.29 -48.83
N PRO A 29 -7.28 -17.10 -48.22
CA PRO A 29 -7.66 -16.80 -46.85
C PRO A 29 -9.11 -16.31 -46.81
N SER A 30 -9.98 -17.12 -46.21
CA SER A 30 -11.28 -16.65 -45.73
C SER A 30 -11.04 -15.80 -44.49
N ALA A 31 -11.47 -14.54 -44.52
CA ALA A 31 -11.54 -13.69 -43.34
C ALA A 31 -12.37 -14.39 -42.25
N ALA A 32 -11.70 -14.94 -41.25
CA ALA A 32 -12.32 -15.54 -40.08
C ALA A 32 -12.09 -14.63 -38.88
N LEU A 33 -13.19 -14.06 -38.43
CA LEU A 33 -13.45 -13.37 -37.17
C LEU A 33 -12.41 -13.60 -36.06
N ASN A 34 -11.87 -12.51 -35.51
CA ASN A 34 -11.17 -12.45 -34.24
C ASN A 34 -12.04 -13.07 -33.11
N SER A 35 -11.86 -14.36 -32.84
CA SER A 35 -12.19 -14.95 -31.55
C SER A 35 -10.90 -14.99 -30.73
N SER A 36 -10.69 -13.96 -29.91
CA SER A 36 -9.61 -13.94 -28.92
C SER A 36 -9.82 -15.10 -27.94
N SER A 37 -9.25 -16.25 -28.26
CA SER A 37 -9.25 -17.42 -27.39
C SER A 37 -8.28 -17.12 -26.26
N TYR A 38 -8.82 -16.81 -25.08
CA TYR A 38 -8.03 -16.64 -23.85
C TYR A 38 -7.43 -18.00 -23.49
N PHE A 39 -6.16 -18.22 -23.83
CA PHE A 39 -5.45 -19.42 -23.41
C PHE A 39 -4.97 -19.20 -21.97
N LEU A 40 -5.52 -19.99 -21.04
CA LEU A 40 -4.96 -20.07 -19.69
C LEU A 40 -3.50 -20.58 -19.77
N PRO A 41 -2.58 -20.08 -18.92
CA PRO A 41 -1.21 -20.58 -18.85
C PRO A 41 -1.15 -22.10 -18.57
N SER A 42 0.00 -22.71 -18.79
CA SER A 42 0.20 -24.12 -18.42
C SER A 42 0.03 -24.31 -16.91
N SER A 43 -0.28 -25.54 -16.47
CA SER A 43 -0.36 -25.84 -15.02
C SER A 43 0.95 -25.51 -14.28
N PHE A 44 2.09 -25.73 -14.95
CA PHE A 44 3.41 -25.37 -14.45
C PHE A 44 3.58 -23.86 -14.26
N ASP A 45 3.19 -23.05 -15.26
CA ASP A 45 3.27 -21.58 -15.15
C ASP A 45 2.33 -21.07 -14.06
N LEU A 46 1.13 -21.64 -13.95
CA LEU A 46 0.16 -21.26 -12.94
C LEU A 46 0.69 -21.55 -11.53
N GLU A 47 1.28 -22.72 -11.30
CA GLU A 47 1.93 -23.08 -10.04
C GLU A 47 3.08 -22.12 -9.72
N ARG A 48 3.94 -21.82 -10.70
CA ARG A 48 5.03 -20.84 -10.55
C ARG A 48 4.51 -19.47 -10.11
N TYR A 49 3.46 -18.95 -10.74
CA TYR A 49 2.89 -17.66 -10.35
C TYR A 49 2.24 -17.71 -8.97
N ILE A 50 1.52 -18.79 -8.62
CA ILE A 50 0.95 -18.94 -7.28
C ILE A 50 2.07 -18.94 -6.22
N GLN A 51 3.18 -19.64 -6.46
CA GLN A 51 4.33 -19.63 -5.55
C GLN A 51 4.94 -18.23 -5.44
N ALA A 52 5.04 -17.48 -6.54
CA ALA A 52 5.49 -16.10 -6.50
C ALA A 52 4.55 -15.20 -5.65
N TYR A 53 3.23 -15.40 -5.73
CA TYR A 53 2.29 -14.72 -4.83
C TYR A 53 2.54 -15.07 -3.36
N ILE A 54 2.70 -16.36 -3.03
CA ILE A 54 2.91 -16.83 -1.65
C ILE A 54 4.22 -16.29 -1.08
N ASN A 55 5.27 -16.23 -1.90
CA ASN A 55 6.60 -15.82 -1.45
C ASN A 55 6.76 -14.29 -1.39
N TYR A 56 6.14 -13.55 -2.30
CA TYR A 56 6.45 -12.13 -2.47
C TYR A 56 5.29 -11.18 -2.22
N PHE A 57 4.02 -11.60 -2.35
CA PHE A 57 2.87 -10.72 -2.05
C PHE A 57 2.27 -11.01 -0.68
N HIS A 58 1.98 -12.29 -0.43
CA HIS A 58 1.29 -12.73 0.78
C HIS A 58 1.94 -12.25 2.08
N PRO A 59 3.28 -12.23 2.22
CA PRO A 59 3.92 -11.79 3.46
C PRO A 59 3.67 -10.32 3.80
N HIS A 60 3.29 -9.47 2.83
CA HIS A 60 2.95 -8.06 3.06
C HIS A 60 1.46 -7.83 3.39
N LEU A 61 0.60 -8.83 3.14
CA LEU A 61 -0.84 -8.75 3.38
C LEU A 61 -1.43 -10.14 3.68
N PRO A 62 -1.17 -10.72 4.86
CA PRO A 62 -1.43 -12.13 5.15
C PRO A 62 -2.88 -12.41 5.54
N PHE A 63 -3.81 -12.29 4.58
CA PHE A 63 -5.23 -12.55 4.79
C PHE A 63 -5.70 -13.97 4.44
N LEU A 64 -4.85 -14.76 3.78
CA LEU A 64 -5.09 -16.18 3.46
C LEU A 64 -4.30 -17.08 4.41
N HIS A 65 -4.87 -18.21 4.83
CA HIS A 65 -4.13 -19.16 5.65
C HIS A 65 -3.43 -20.21 4.76
N ILE A 66 -2.17 -19.94 4.40
CA ILE A 66 -1.38 -20.78 3.48
C ILE A 66 -1.34 -22.26 3.89
N PRO A 67 -1.14 -22.64 5.15
CA PRO A 67 -1.05 -24.06 5.52
C PRO A 67 -2.33 -24.88 5.26
N THR A 68 -3.47 -24.22 5.07
CA THR A 68 -4.75 -24.88 4.75
C THR A 68 -5.23 -24.59 3.33
N LEU A 69 -4.43 -23.90 2.53
CA LEU A 69 -4.79 -23.52 1.18
C LEU A 69 -4.61 -24.73 0.27
N ASP A 70 -5.71 -25.19 -0.32
CA ASP A 70 -5.73 -26.36 -1.20
C ASP A 70 -6.10 -25.95 -2.64
N PHE A 71 -5.21 -26.28 -3.57
CA PHE A 71 -5.37 -26.03 -5.00
C PHE A 71 -5.78 -27.29 -5.79
N GLN A 72 -5.91 -28.47 -5.15
CA GLN A 72 -6.26 -29.73 -5.81
C GLN A 72 -7.67 -29.72 -6.44
N ILE A 73 -8.52 -28.76 -6.05
CA ILE A 73 -9.81 -28.46 -6.69
C ILE A 73 -9.65 -28.02 -8.17
N LEU A 74 -8.42 -27.70 -8.62
CA LEU A 74 -8.10 -27.38 -10.00
C LEU A 74 -8.21 -28.59 -10.94
N GLU A 75 -8.00 -29.82 -10.47
CA GLU A 75 -8.11 -31.01 -11.32
C GLU A 75 -9.55 -31.25 -11.81
N LEU A 76 -10.55 -30.74 -11.09
CA LEU A 76 -11.96 -30.78 -11.53
C LEU A 76 -12.24 -29.75 -12.64
N THR A 77 -11.43 -28.69 -12.76
CA THR A 77 -11.61 -27.62 -13.76
C THR A 77 -11.08 -27.96 -15.14
N ASN A 78 -10.24 -29.00 -15.30
CA ASN A 78 -9.85 -29.52 -16.61
C ASN A 78 -11.06 -30.06 -17.42
N ASN A 79 -12.19 -30.32 -16.75
CA ASN A 79 -13.45 -30.71 -17.38
C ASN A 79 -14.33 -29.52 -17.83
N LEU A 80 -13.87 -28.27 -17.68
CA LEU A 80 -14.64 -27.06 -18.08
C LEU A 80 -14.63 -26.77 -19.59
N ARG A 81 -13.88 -27.53 -20.40
CA ARG A 81 -13.97 -27.46 -21.87
C ARG A 81 -15.13 -28.32 -22.35
N THR A 82 -16.22 -27.69 -22.73
CA THR A 82 -17.16 -28.36 -23.65
C THR A 82 -16.55 -28.43 -25.05
N ALA A 83 -16.94 -29.43 -25.84
CA ALA A 83 -16.48 -29.63 -27.23
C ALA A 83 -16.73 -28.41 -28.17
N SER A 84 -17.49 -27.41 -27.70
CA SER A 84 -17.78 -26.14 -28.38
C SER A 84 -16.90 -24.96 -27.94
N GLY A 85 -15.94 -25.14 -27.02
CA GLY A 85 -15.04 -24.08 -26.56
C GLY A 85 -15.64 -23.09 -25.56
N HIS A 86 -16.87 -23.33 -25.08
CA HIS A 86 -17.49 -22.53 -24.02
C HIS A 86 -17.16 -23.08 -22.63
N LEU A 87 -16.87 -22.17 -21.68
CA LEU A 87 -16.73 -22.48 -20.26
C LEU A 87 -18.09 -22.95 -19.71
N ASN A 88 -18.18 -24.21 -19.27
CA ASN A 88 -19.40 -24.75 -18.67
C ASN A 88 -19.56 -24.27 -17.22
N LEU A 89 -20.04 -23.03 -17.06
CA LEU A 89 -20.31 -22.42 -15.75
C LEU A 89 -21.55 -23.04 -15.06
N SER A 90 -22.37 -23.77 -15.81
CA SER A 90 -23.65 -24.37 -15.38
C SER A 90 -23.55 -25.60 -14.47
N SER A 91 -22.36 -26.14 -14.17
CA SER A 91 -22.23 -27.38 -13.37
C SER A 91 -21.69 -27.21 -11.94
N THR A 92 -21.42 -25.99 -11.48
CA THR A 92 -20.79 -25.80 -10.15
C THR A 92 -21.80 -25.43 -9.07
N GLY A 93 -22.47 -26.45 -8.52
CA GLY A 93 -23.06 -26.33 -7.18
C GLY A 93 -21.93 -26.11 -6.17
N VAL A 94 -21.75 -24.87 -5.70
CA VAL A 94 -21.00 -24.44 -4.48
C VAL A 94 -19.51 -24.83 -4.36
N ALA A 95 -18.99 -25.78 -5.15
CA ALA A 95 -17.62 -26.31 -5.07
C ALA A 95 -16.67 -25.80 -6.19
N GLY A 96 -17.10 -24.88 -7.06
CA GLY A 96 -16.31 -24.38 -8.20
C GLY A 96 -15.73 -22.96 -8.09
N GLY A 97 -15.89 -22.29 -6.94
CA GLY A 97 -15.55 -20.86 -6.79
C GLY A 97 -14.06 -20.52 -6.64
N GLY A 98 -13.22 -21.52 -6.30
CA GLY A 98 -11.78 -21.31 -6.05
C GLY A 98 -10.98 -20.81 -7.27
N GLY A 99 -11.52 -20.97 -8.48
CA GLY A 99 -10.87 -20.52 -9.72
C GLY A 99 -10.65 -19.01 -9.77
N CYS A 100 -11.61 -18.20 -9.29
CA CYS A 100 -11.47 -16.74 -9.27
C CYS A 100 -10.29 -16.29 -8.40
N LEU A 101 -10.21 -16.85 -7.20
CA LEU A 101 -9.16 -16.53 -6.23
C LEU A 101 -7.80 -16.98 -6.77
N THR A 102 -7.71 -18.20 -7.31
CA THR A 102 -6.49 -18.75 -7.90
C THR A 102 -5.97 -17.89 -9.05
N LEU A 103 -6.84 -17.50 -9.99
CA LEU A 103 -6.44 -16.62 -11.10
C LEU A 103 -6.01 -15.23 -10.61
N SER A 104 -6.66 -14.71 -9.57
CA SER A 104 -6.27 -13.41 -8.98
C SER A 104 -4.91 -13.48 -8.28
N MET A 105 -4.63 -14.58 -7.57
CA MET A 105 -3.31 -14.84 -6.98
C MET A 105 -2.25 -15.00 -8.07
N ALA A 106 -2.54 -15.77 -9.12
CA ALA A 106 -1.62 -15.95 -10.23
C ALA A 106 -1.36 -14.66 -11.01
N ALA A 107 -2.36 -13.79 -11.17
CA ALA A 107 -2.17 -12.46 -11.78
C ALA A 107 -1.16 -11.63 -10.97
N MET A 108 -1.31 -11.59 -9.64
CA MET A 108 -0.31 -10.94 -8.76
C MET A 108 1.06 -11.59 -8.88
N GLY A 109 1.13 -12.93 -8.82
CA GLY A 109 2.37 -13.68 -8.93
C GLY A 109 3.12 -13.44 -10.25
N ALA A 110 2.40 -13.33 -11.36
CA ALA A 110 2.97 -13.01 -12.66
C ALA A 110 3.64 -11.61 -12.69
N LEU A 111 3.16 -10.63 -11.91
CA LEU A 111 3.87 -9.35 -11.73
C LEU A 111 5.24 -9.54 -11.06
N TYR A 112 5.31 -10.38 -10.02
CA TYR A 112 6.56 -10.68 -9.32
C TYR A 112 7.55 -11.50 -10.15
N GLU A 113 7.04 -12.27 -11.11
CA GLU A 113 7.86 -12.95 -12.13
C GLU A 113 8.20 -12.05 -13.33
N TYR A 114 7.73 -10.81 -13.35
CA TYR A 114 7.91 -9.82 -14.42
C TYR A 114 7.20 -10.15 -15.75
N ASP A 115 6.25 -11.09 -15.74
CA ASP A 115 5.43 -11.48 -16.89
C ASP A 115 4.17 -10.60 -17.00
N THR A 116 4.36 -9.30 -17.25
CA THR A 116 3.29 -8.29 -17.19
C THR A 116 2.13 -8.53 -18.18
N ALA A 117 2.42 -9.14 -19.34
CA ALA A 117 1.40 -9.47 -20.33
C ALA A 117 0.48 -10.59 -19.81
N VAL A 118 1.06 -11.69 -19.33
CA VAL A 118 0.33 -12.83 -18.76
C VAL A 118 -0.45 -12.40 -17.52
N SER A 119 0.18 -11.59 -16.67
CA SER A 119 -0.45 -10.96 -15.52
C SER A 119 -1.75 -10.23 -15.87
N LYS A 120 -1.73 -9.42 -16.94
CA LYS A 120 -2.92 -8.68 -17.41
C LYS A 120 -4.01 -9.63 -17.92
N ASP A 121 -3.65 -10.67 -18.66
CA ASP A 121 -4.61 -11.65 -19.18
C ASP A 121 -5.27 -12.46 -18.06
N LEU A 122 -4.50 -12.85 -17.04
CA LEU A 122 -4.99 -13.53 -15.84
C LEU A 122 -5.93 -12.62 -15.04
N PHE A 123 -5.56 -11.35 -14.86
CA PHE A 123 -6.41 -10.34 -14.20
C PHE A 123 -7.75 -10.16 -14.92
N GLU A 124 -7.75 -9.96 -16.25
CA GLU A 124 -8.99 -9.80 -17.00
C GLU A 124 -9.86 -11.06 -16.98
N SER A 125 -9.24 -12.24 -16.94
CA SER A 125 -9.93 -13.52 -16.80
C SER A 125 -10.59 -13.66 -15.42
N ALA A 126 -9.86 -13.34 -14.34
CA ALA A 126 -10.37 -13.37 -12.98
C ALA A 126 -11.53 -12.38 -12.80
N LYS A 127 -11.38 -11.14 -13.28
CA LYS A 127 -12.41 -10.10 -13.26
C LYS A 127 -13.68 -10.54 -13.96
N LYS A 128 -13.59 -11.13 -15.15
CA LYS A 128 -14.77 -11.66 -15.87
C LYS A 128 -15.43 -12.80 -15.13
N MET A 129 -14.65 -13.70 -14.53
CA MET A 129 -15.19 -14.83 -13.77
C MET A 129 -15.97 -14.35 -12.53
N ILE A 130 -15.46 -13.35 -11.81
CA ILE A 130 -16.17 -12.70 -10.71
C ILE A 130 -17.46 -12.04 -11.19
N GLN A 131 -17.42 -11.30 -12.30
CA GLN A 131 -18.60 -10.66 -12.87
C GLN A 131 -19.69 -11.67 -13.26
N LEU A 132 -19.30 -12.76 -13.93
CA LEU A 132 -20.22 -13.83 -14.31
C LEU A 132 -20.84 -14.49 -13.08
N TYR A 133 -20.04 -14.78 -12.05
CA TYR A 133 -20.55 -15.35 -10.80
C TYR A 133 -21.59 -14.44 -10.13
N LEU A 134 -21.28 -13.14 -10.01
CA LEU A 134 -22.20 -12.16 -9.43
C LEU A 134 -23.50 -12.02 -10.25
N GLU A 135 -23.41 -12.08 -11.58
CA GLU A 135 -24.57 -11.99 -12.47
C GLU A 135 -25.45 -13.24 -12.43
N GLU A 136 -24.85 -14.43 -12.43
CA GLU A 136 -25.59 -15.69 -12.26
C GLU A 136 -26.31 -15.74 -10.91
N ARG A 137 -25.63 -15.28 -9.87
CA ARG A 137 -26.23 -15.15 -8.55
C ARG A 137 -27.42 -14.20 -8.55
N ARG A 138 -27.26 -13.02 -9.17
CA ARG A 138 -28.35 -12.04 -9.30
C ARG A 138 -29.55 -12.61 -10.05
N LYS A 139 -29.31 -13.38 -11.12
CA LYS A 139 -30.37 -14.08 -11.87
C LYS A 139 -31.06 -15.15 -11.02
N ALA A 140 -30.29 -15.94 -10.26
CA ALA A 140 -30.82 -16.95 -9.37
C ALA A 140 -31.73 -16.31 -8.29
N ASP A 141 -31.29 -15.21 -7.69
CA ASP A 141 -32.06 -14.49 -6.66
C ASP A 141 -33.35 -13.87 -7.25
N MET A 142 -33.30 -13.31 -8.46
CA MET A 142 -34.51 -12.85 -9.17
C MET A 142 -35.48 -14.02 -9.48
N SER A 143 -34.97 -15.17 -9.90
CA SER A 143 -35.80 -16.34 -10.21
C SER A 143 -36.48 -16.92 -8.96
N ALA A 144 -35.77 -16.97 -7.83
CA ALA A 144 -36.33 -17.43 -6.55
C ALA A 144 -37.42 -16.48 -6.03
N ALA A 145 -37.22 -15.16 -6.16
CA ALA A 145 -38.21 -14.16 -5.79
C ALA A 145 -39.50 -14.29 -6.63
N LEU A 146 -39.37 -14.57 -7.93
CA LEU A 146 -40.50 -14.79 -8.84
C LEU A 146 -41.25 -16.09 -8.53
N SER A 147 -40.55 -17.15 -8.13
CA SER A 147 -41.13 -18.47 -7.85
C SER A 147 -41.81 -18.59 -6.48
N ARG A 148 -41.81 -17.54 -5.63
CA ARG A 148 -42.36 -17.54 -4.24
C ARG A 148 -41.94 -18.73 -3.39
N THR A 149 -40.83 -19.37 -3.72
CA THR A 149 -40.23 -20.39 -2.88
C THR A 149 -39.49 -19.66 -1.78
N HIS A 150 -39.97 -19.77 -0.54
CA HIS A 150 -39.18 -19.40 0.63
C HIS A 150 -37.97 -20.34 0.67
N ALA A 151 -36.91 -19.97 -0.05
CA ALA A 151 -35.64 -20.65 0.06
C ALA A 151 -35.18 -20.51 1.51
N SER A 152 -34.67 -21.59 2.08
CA SER A 152 -33.97 -21.70 3.36
C SER A 152 -32.67 -20.85 3.40
N ARG A 153 -32.70 -19.62 2.87
CA ARG A 153 -31.57 -18.73 2.54
C ARG A 153 -31.56 -17.46 3.41
N ASP A 154 -32.12 -17.52 4.61
CA ASP A 154 -32.18 -16.38 5.54
C ASP A 154 -30.82 -15.94 6.11
N ASN A 155 -29.72 -16.66 5.81
CA ASN A 155 -28.39 -16.31 6.31
C ASN A 155 -27.58 -15.57 5.22
N PRO A 156 -27.32 -14.25 5.36
CA PRO A 156 -26.57 -13.46 4.38
C PRO A 156 -25.14 -13.98 4.16
N VAL A 157 -24.57 -14.69 5.13
CA VAL A 157 -23.23 -15.33 5.02
C VAL A 157 -23.23 -16.52 4.04
N HIS A 158 -24.35 -17.23 3.88
CA HIS A 158 -24.51 -18.25 2.83
C HIS A 158 -24.51 -17.63 1.43
N ASN A 159 -24.81 -16.33 1.34
CA ASN A 159 -24.99 -15.62 0.09
C ASN A 159 -23.71 -14.94 -0.39
N THR A 160 -22.69 -14.75 0.43
CA THR A 160 -21.43 -14.15 -0.03
C THR A 160 -20.25 -14.96 0.50
N PRO A 161 -19.69 -15.87 -0.30
CA PRO A 161 -18.59 -16.71 0.16
C PRO A 161 -17.31 -15.89 0.35
N LEU A 162 -16.50 -16.24 1.35
CA LEU A 162 -15.27 -15.50 1.70
C LEU A 162 -14.28 -15.42 0.51
N TRP A 163 -14.13 -16.52 -0.25
CA TRP A 163 -13.23 -16.55 -1.42
C TRP A 163 -13.59 -15.50 -2.48
N LEU A 164 -14.87 -15.12 -2.60
CA LEU A 164 -15.32 -14.10 -3.56
C LEU A 164 -14.85 -12.71 -3.12
N VAL A 165 -14.99 -12.43 -1.82
CA VAL A 165 -14.49 -11.18 -1.22
C VAL A 165 -12.97 -11.09 -1.39
N GLN A 166 -12.26 -12.19 -1.11
CA GLN A 166 -10.80 -12.29 -1.25
C GLN A 166 -10.33 -12.14 -2.70
N ALA A 167 -11.00 -12.78 -3.65
CA ALA A 167 -10.70 -12.64 -5.08
C ALA A 167 -10.97 -11.20 -5.57
N MET A 168 -12.08 -10.60 -5.13
CA MET A 168 -12.41 -9.21 -5.46
C MET A 168 -11.38 -8.24 -4.85
N LEU A 169 -10.92 -8.48 -3.61
CA LEU A 169 -9.85 -7.70 -2.97
C LEU A 169 -8.59 -7.68 -3.83
N LEU A 170 -8.09 -8.85 -4.26
CA LEU A 170 -6.91 -8.95 -5.12
C LEU A 170 -7.11 -8.23 -6.46
N ASN A 171 -8.30 -8.35 -7.06
CA ASN A 171 -8.61 -7.65 -8.32
C ASN A 171 -8.62 -6.12 -8.16
N VAL A 172 -9.14 -5.59 -7.06
CA VAL A 172 -9.13 -4.14 -6.80
C VAL A 172 -7.70 -3.66 -6.59
N ILE A 173 -6.88 -4.38 -5.81
CA ILE A 173 -5.45 -4.06 -5.64
C ILE A 173 -4.73 -4.05 -7.00
N TYR A 174 -5.01 -5.04 -7.86
CA TYR A 174 -4.41 -5.10 -9.19
C TYR A 174 -4.79 -3.88 -10.04
N GLY A 175 -6.08 -3.56 -10.09
CA GLY A 175 -6.58 -2.46 -10.90
C GLY A 175 -5.96 -1.12 -10.54
N HIS A 176 -5.70 -0.84 -9.26
CA HIS A 176 -5.01 0.37 -8.82
C HIS A 176 -3.50 0.38 -9.11
N THR A 177 -2.86 -0.79 -9.15
CA THR A 177 -1.39 -0.90 -9.28
C THR A 177 -0.92 -1.13 -10.71
N CYS A 178 -1.82 -1.51 -11.63
CA CYS A 178 -1.49 -1.83 -13.03
C CYS A 178 -1.10 -0.62 -13.91
N GLY A 179 -1.22 0.62 -13.40
CA GLY A 179 -0.78 1.84 -14.09
C GLY A 179 -1.73 2.35 -15.19
N ASP A 180 -2.77 1.60 -15.56
CA ASP A 180 -3.79 2.01 -16.54
C ASP A 180 -4.91 2.82 -15.87
N LYS A 181 -5.18 4.05 -16.35
CA LYS A 181 -6.18 4.96 -15.75
C LYS A 181 -7.59 4.35 -15.74
N THR A 182 -8.02 3.73 -16.85
CA THR A 182 -9.35 3.14 -16.94
C THR A 182 -9.54 1.98 -15.96
N SER A 183 -8.56 1.09 -15.87
CA SER A 183 -8.57 -0.01 -14.90
C SER A 183 -8.62 0.51 -13.45
N ALA A 184 -7.90 1.60 -13.19
CA ALA A 184 -7.88 2.30 -11.93
C ALA A 184 -9.24 2.93 -11.54
N ASP A 185 -9.93 3.57 -12.48
CA ASP A 185 -11.27 4.14 -12.27
C ASP A 185 -12.32 3.05 -12.01
N ILE A 186 -12.22 1.94 -12.75
CA ILE A 186 -13.04 0.74 -12.50
C ILE A 186 -12.75 0.17 -11.11
N ALA A 187 -11.47 0.08 -10.72
CA ALA A 187 -11.05 -0.40 -9.41
C ALA A 187 -11.61 0.46 -8.26
N SER A 188 -11.62 1.79 -8.41
CA SER A 188 -12.24 2.72 -7.46
C SER A 188 -13.72 2.39 -7.24
N THR A 189 -14.46 2.14 -8.33
CA THR A 189 -15.88 1.74 -8.25
C THR A 189 -16.03 0.37 -7.60
N HIS A 190 -15.18 -0.57 -7.99
CA HIS A 190 -15.14 -1.92 -7.43
C HIS A 190 -14.77 -1.95 -5.94
N CYS A 191 -14.04 -0.95 -5.42
CA CYS A 191 -13.74 -0.85 -3.99
C CYS A 191 -15.03 -0.67 -3.15
N ALA A 192 -15.98 0.13 -3.61
CA ALA A 192 -17.28 0.28 -2.94
C ALA A 192 -18.10 -1.03 -2.99
N ALA A 193 -18.04 -1.74 -4.12
CA ALA A 193 -18.65 -3.04 -4.28
C ALA A 193 -18.01 -4.10 -3.34
N LEU A 194 -16.69 -4.08 -3.21
CA LEU A 194 -15.93 -4.95 -2.30
C LEU A 194 -16.33 -4.73 -0.84
N VAL A 195 -16.44 -3.49 -0.38
CA VAL A 195 -16.91 -3.21 0.99
C VAL A 195 -18.37 -3.67 1.16
N SER A 196 -19.21 -3.50 0.14
CA SER A 196 -20.60 -4.00 0.18
C SER A 196 -20.66 -5.53 0.28
N LEU A 197 -19.79 -6.24 -0.45
CA LEU A 197 -19.63 -7.70 -0.32
C LEU A 197 -19.12 -8.09 1.06
N ALA A 198 -18.17 -7.34 1.64
CA ALA A 198 -17.68 -7.60 3.00
C ALA A 198 -18.78 -7.42 4.05
N ARG A 199 -19.64 -6.40 3.90
CA ARG A 199 -20.83 -6.20 4.76
C ARG A 199 -21.84 -7.34 4.58
N ALA A 200 -22.12 -7.75 3.34
CA ALA A 200 -23.02 -8.87 3.04
C ALA A 200 -22.48 -10.21 3.57
N ALA A 201 -21.17 -10.39 3.60
CA ALA A 201 -20.52 -11.55 4.20
C ALA A 201 -20.37 -11.45 5.73
N GLU A 202 -20.92 -10.41 6.38
CA GLU A 202 -20.85 -10.14 7.82
C GLU A 202 -19.42 -10.11 8.37
N LEU A 203 -18.49 -9.48 7.63
CA LEU A 203 -17.09 -9.41 8.05
C LEU A 203 -16.81 -8.32 9.08
N THR A 204 -17.69 -7.32 9.24
CA THR A 204 -17.45 -6.12 10.07
C THR A 204 -17.56 -6.34 11.59
N HIS A 205 -18.03 -7.51 12.01
CA HIS A 205 -18.21 -7.87 13.42
C HIS A 205 -17.94 -9.36 13.63
N HIS A 206 -17.76 -9.76 14.89
CA HIS A 206 -17.47 -11.15 15.21
C HIS A 206 -18.69 -12.04 14.97
N VAL A 207 -18.51 -13.11 14.19
CA VAL A 207 -19.52 -14.16 13.94
C VAL A 207 -19.01 -15.48 14.48
N ASN A 208 -19.81 -16.17 15.30
CA ASN A 208 -19.43 -17.48 15.84
C ASN A 208 -19.42 -18.53 14.72
N VAL A 209 -18.46 -19.46 14.77
CA VAL A 209 -18.34 -20.53 13.75
C VAL A 209 -19.61 -21.36 13.63
N GLU A 210 -20.31 -21.58 14.73
CA GLU A 210 -21.56 -22.33 14.79
C GLU A 210 -22.70 -21.69 13.99
N GLN A 211 -22.61 -20.38 13.74
CA GLN A 211 -23.57 -19.61 12.94
C GLN A 211 -23.20 -19.57 11.45
N LEU A 212 -22.02 -20.07 11.09
CA LEU A 212 -21.56 -20.12 9.71
C LEU A 212 -22.13 -21.33 8.95
N PRO A 213 -22.33 -21.19 7.64
CA PRO A 213 -22.75 -22.29 6.76
C PRO A 213 -21.92 -23.57 6.90
N GLN A 214 -22.57 -24.74 6.85
CA GLN A 214 -21.89 -26.04 6.92
C GLN A 214 -20.93 -26.30 5.75
N ASP A 215 -21.07 -25.59 4.62
CA ASP A 215 -20.14 -25.68 3.48
C ASP A 215 -18.73 -25.18 3.83
N TYR A 216 -18.59 -24.19 4.75
CA TYR A 216 -17.28 -23.78 5.29
C TYR A 216 -16.65 -24.88 6.16
N LEU A 217 -17.46 -25.74 6.76
CA LEU A 217 -17.05 -26.83 7.65
C LEU A 217 -16.79 -28.15 6.89
N ASN A 218 -17.43 -28.35 5.74
CA ASN A 218 -17.44 -29.61 4.99
C ASN A 218 -16.47 -29.68 3.79
N ASN A 219 -15.77 -28.59 3.43
CA ASN A 219 -14.78 -28.59 2.34
C ASN A 219 -13.63 -29.62 2.50
N ASN A 220 -13.55 -30.31 3.64
CA ASN A 220 -12.55 -31.33 3.96
C ASN A 220 -13.10 -32.78 4.06
N LYS A 221 -14.34 -33.06 3.64
CA LYS A 221 -14.95 -34.42 3.74
C LYS A 221 -15.05 -35.23 2.44
N GLN A 222 -14.72 -34.68 1.27
CA GLN A 222 -14.98 -35.35 -0.02
C GLN A 222 -13.72 -35.87 -0.74
N SER A 223 -12.77 -36.47 -0.03
CA SER A 223 -11.61 -37.12 -0.66
C SER A 223 -11.66 -38.65 -0.70
N ASN A 224 -12.79 -39.29 -0.37
CA ASN A 224 -12.88 -40.77 -0.32
C ASN A 224 -14.24 -41.34 -0.74
N GLU A 225 -14.85 -40.89 -1.83
CA GLU A 225 -15.94 -41.65 -2.47
C GLU A 225 -15.59 -41.95 -3.94
N SER A 226 -15.00 -43.12 -4.15
CA SER A 226 -14.91 -43.75 -5.48
C SER A 226 -16.32 -44.15 -5.94
N PRO A 227 -16.65 -43.99 -7.24
CA PRO A 227 -17.93 -44.40 -7.76
C PRO A 227 -17.85 -45.88 -8.16
N ASP A 228 -18.11 -46.79 -7.23
CA ASP A 228 -18.48 -48.14 -7.64
C ASP A 228 -19.54 -48.75 -6.73
N GLY A 229 -20.59 -49.25 -7.37
CA GLY A 229 -21.74 -49.85 -6.71
C GLY A 229 -21.35 -51.20 -6.11
N GLY A 230 -21.41 -51.29 -4.78
CA GLY A 230 -21.14 -52.54 -4.07
C GLY A 230 -21.78 -52.54 -2.69
N THR A 231 -22.86 -53.28 -2.56
CA THR A 231 -23.66 -53.46 -1.35
C THR A 231 -22.89 -54.29 -0.31
N PHE A 232 -22.04 -53.72 0.56
CA PHE A 232 -21.53 -54.45 1.75
C PHE A 232 -21.17 -53.55 2.94
N ASP A 233 -21.66 -53.99 4.10
CA ASP A 233 -21.21 -53.79 5.49
C ASP A 233 -21.16 -52.39 6.13
N ARG A 234 -22.28 -52.13 6.82
CA ARG A 234 -22.49 -51.16 7.89
C ARG A 234 -21.58 -51.46 9.10
N ASN A 235 -20.29 -51.15 9.01
CA ASN A 235 -19.42 -50.97 10.19
C ASN A 235 -18.08 -50.24 9.94
N SER A 236 -18.02 -49.31 8.99
CA SER A 236 -16.91 -48.34 8.96
C SER A 236 -17.16 -47.25 10.00
N GLN A 237 -16.34 -47.25 11.06
CA GLN A 237 -16.19 -46.09 11.94
C GLN A 237 -15.80 -44.90 11.07
N THR A 238 -16.77 -44.03 10.77
CA THR A 238 -16.53 -42.72 10.17
C THR A 238 -15.68 -41.93 11.17
N GLN A 239 -14.36 -41.96 10.98
CA GLN A 239 -13.43 -41.21 11.81
C GLN A 239 -13.78 -39.72 11.70
N THR A 240 -14.47 -39.21 12.70
CA THR A 240 -14.60 -37.78 12.92
C THR A 240 -13.19 -37.18 12.94
N PRO A 241 -12.95 -36.01 12.31
CA PRO A 241 -11.65 -35.37 12.42
C PRO A 241 -11.31 -35.23 13.91
N PRO A 242 -10.05 -35.47 14.33
CA PRO A 242 -9.65 -35.32 15.72
C PRO A 242 -10.14 -33.97 16.23
N LYS A 243 -10.76 -33.93 17.43
CA LYS A 243 -11.35 -32.71 18.00
C LYS A 243 -10.43 -31.48 17.83
N GLU A 244 -9.13 -31.68 18.02
CA GLU A 244 -8.09 -30.67 17.80
C GLU A 244 -8.03 -30.10 16.38
N ARG A 245 -8.14 -30.94 15.34
CA ARG A 245 -8.18 -30.51 13.95
C ARG A 245 -9.42 -29.68 13.66
N LYS A 246 -10.56 -30.08 14.24
CA LYS A 246 -11.80 -29.29 14.14
C LYS A 246 -11.62 -27.92 14.81
N ASP A 247 -11.13 -27.89 16.06
CA ASP A 247 -10.95 -26.65 16.82
C ASP A 247 -10.00 -25.67 16.09
N TRP A 248 -8.94 -26.18 15.46
CA TRP A 248 -8.01 -25.38 14.65
C TRP A 248 -8.67 -24.82 13.38
N LEU A 249 -9.44 -25.63 12.66
CA LEU A 249 -10.15 -25.18 11.46
C LEU A 249 -11.24 -24.15 11.80
N ASP A 250 -11.98 -24.37 12.89
CA ASP A 250 -13.01 -23.45 13.38
C ASP A 250 -12.36 -22.09 13.73
N TRP A 251 -11.25 -22.10 14.47
CA TRP A 251 -10.47 -20.89 14.76
C TRP A 251 -9.96 -20.21 13.48
N LYS A 252 -9.40 -20.99 12.54
CA LYS A 252 -8.87 -20.49 11.28
C LYS A 252 -9.93 -19.73 10.50
N ILE A 253 -11.17 -20.25 10.42
CA ILE A 253 -12.26 -19.60 9.70
C ILE A 253 -12.55 -18.21 10.28
N VAL A 254 -12.60 -18.07 11.61
CA VAL A 254 -12.85 -16.77 12.27
C VAL A 254 -11.70 -15.80 12.01
N GLU A 255 -10.47 -16.27 12.19
CA GLU A 255 -9.27 -15.44 12.02
C GLU A 255 -9.08 -15.01 10.55
N GLU A 256 -9.36 -15.89 9.58
CA GLU A 256 -9.28 -15.57 8.14
C GLU A 256 -10.30 -14.51 7.74
N ARG A 257 -11.53 -14.60 8.26
CA ARG A 257 -12.59 -13.59 8.05
C ARG A 257 -12.16 -12.24 8.60
N LYS A 258 -11.60 -12.22 9.83
CA LYS A 258 -11.06 -11.02 10.46
C LYS A 258 -9.92 -10.41 9.66
N ARG A 259 -8.90 -11.20 9.30
CA ARG A 259 -7.75 -10.75 8.50
C ARG A 259 -8.17 -10.27 7.11
N THR A 260 -9.17 -10.89 6.50
CA THR A 260 -9.75 -10.44 5.21
C THR A 260 -10.38 -9.05 5.35
N LEU A 261 -11.17 -8.78 6.41
CA LEU A 261 -11.69 -7.42 6.64
C LEU A 261 -10.55 -6.40 6.81
N PHE A 262 -9.55 -6.71 7.64
CA PHE A 262 -8.44 -5.79 7.89
C PHE A 262 -7.57 -5.56 6.64
N ALA A 263 -7.49 -6.52 5.73
CA ALA A 263 -6.86 -6.32 4.42
C ALA A 263 -7.69 -5.38 3.51
N ILE A 264 -9.03 -5.49 3.53
CA ILE A 264 -9.92 -4.53 2.84
C ILE A 264 -9.79 -3.14 3.46
N PHE A 265 -9.71 -3.04 4.78
CA PHE A 265 -9.49 -1.79 5.50
C PHE A 265 -8.13 -1.16 5.15
N THR A 266 -7.07 -1.97 5.08
CA THR A 266 -5.73 -1.55 4.66
C THR A 266 -5.75 -0.98 3.24
N LEU A 267 -6.41 -1.66 2.29
CA LEU A 267 -6.64 -1.14 0.95
C LEU A 267 -7.43 0.17 0.98
N SER A 268 -8.58 0.22 1.66
CA SER A 268 -9.42 1.42 1.74
C SER A 268 -8.64 2.63 2.27
N SER A 269 -7.88 2.43 3.35
CA SER A 269 -7.04 3.46 3.98
C SER A 269 -5.83 3.87 3.12
N MET A 270 -5.29 2.94 2.34
CA MET A 270 -4.26 3.24 1.35
C MET A 270 -4.81 4.16 0.25
N LEU A 271 -6.04 3.96 -0.22
CA LEU A 271 -6.67 4.82 -1.22
C LEU A 271 -6.91 6.24 -0.70
N VAL A 272 -7.23 6.40 0.59
CA VAL A 272 -7.26 7.71 1.27
C VAL A 272 -5.90 8.41 1.14
N SER A 273 -4.85 7.68 1.46
CA SER A 273 -3.47 8.17 1.42
C SER A 273 -2.96 8.46 -0.01
N ALA A 274 -3.35 7.65 -0.99
CA ALA A 274 -2.81 7.68 -2.33
C ALA A 274 -3.59 8.62 -3.26
N TYR A 275 -4.92 8.70 -3.10
CA TYR A 275 -5.83 9.38 -4.04
C TYR A 275 -6.68 10.47 -3.38
N ASN A 276 -6.53 10.70 -2.07
CA ASN A 276 -7.36 11.65 -1.32
C ASN A 276 -8.86 11.30 -1.33
N HIS A 277 -9.22 10.06 -1.65
CA HIS A 277 -10.60 9.60 -1.62
C HIS A 277 -11.08 9.39 -0.19
N ALA A 278 -12.39 9.52 0.03
CA ALA A 278 -12.98 9.13 1.30
C ALA A 278 -12.84 7.61 1.54
N PRO A 279 -12.53 7.17 2.77
CA PRO A 279 -12.48 5.74 3.08
C PRO A 279 -13.85 5.12 2.84
N THR A 280 -13.90 4.09 2.02
CA THR A 280 -15.11 3.29 1.75
C THR A 280 -15.52 2.44 2.96
N LEU A 281 -14.56 2.08 3.81
CA LEU A 281 -14.73 1.43 5.10
C LEU A 281 -14.11 2.32 6.18
N THR A 282 -14.95 2.90 7.04
CA THR A 282 -14.52 3.84 8.08
C THR A 282 -13.99 3.13 9.33
N ASN A 283 -13.26 3.86 10.18
CA ASN A 283 -12.74 3.31 11.44
C ASN A 283 -13.89 2.84 12.37
N SER A 284 -14.99 3.59 12.46
CA SER A 284 -16.11 3.29 13.36
C SER A 284 -16.93 2.06 12.93
N GLU A 285 -16.87 1.65 11.66
CA GLU A 285 -17.58 0.47 11.17
C GLU A 285 -16.96 -0.86 11.65
N ILE A 286 -15.71 -0.86 12.09
CA ILE A 286 -14.97 -2.07 12.49
C ILE A 286 -15.26 -2.40 13.95
N ARG A 287 -16.01 -3.47 14.19
CA ARG A 287 -16.34 -4.00 15.52
C ARG A 287 -15.67 -5.35 15.77
N LEU A 288 -14.36 -5.41 15.51
CA LEU A 288 -13.52 -6.60 15.66
C LEU A 288 -12.37 -6.35 16.64
N ASP A 289 -11.87 -7.44 17.21
CA ASP A 289 -10.54 -7.46 17.83
C ASP A 289 -9.44 -7.35 16.79
N LEU A 290 -8.26 -6.88 17.20
CA LEU A 290 -7.10 -6.87 16.31
C LEU A 290 -6.71 -8.30 15.86
N PRO A 291 -6.04 -8.46 14.69
CA PRO A 291 -5.50 -9.74 14.25
C PRO A 291 -4.58 -10.38 15.30
N CYS A 292 -4.58 -11.71 15.38
CA CYS A 292 -3.65 -12.43 16.26
C CYS A 292 -2.20 -12.38 15.73
N GLU A 293 -1.25 -12.84 16.53
CA GLU A 293 0.18 -12.93 16.17
C GLU A 293 0.42 -13.74 14.89
N GLU A 294 1.44 -13.34 14.12
CA GLU A 294 1.75 -13.97 12.83
C GLU A 294 2.19 -15.43 12.97
N ASP A 295 2.94 -15.79 14.02
CA ASP A 295 3.37 -17.18 14.24
C ASP A 295 2.17 -18.10 14.53
N LEU A 296 1.17 -17.59 15.26
CA LEU A 296 -0.06 -18.34 15.52
C LEU A 296 -0.85 -18.53 14.23
N TRP A 297 -0.91 -17.49 13.38
CA TRP A 297 -1.53 -17.53 12.06
C TRP A 297 -0.80 -18.44 11.06
N ALA A 298 0.53 -18.52 11.13
CA ALA A 298 1.35 -19.34 10.24
C ALA A 298 1.45 -20.81 10.69
N ALA A 299 0.77 -21.19 11.77
CA ALA A 299 0.83 -22.55 12.31
C ALA A 299 0.54 -23.61 11.24
N GLU A 300 1.49 -24.50 10.98
CA GLU A 300 1.36 -25.49 9.88
C GLU A 300 0.45 -26.68 10.21
N SER A 301 0.11 -26.85 11.49
CA SER A 301 -0.66 -28.00 11.95
C SER A 301 -1.47 -27.68 13.22
N PRO A 302 -2.55 -28.44 13.48
CA PRO A 302 -3.32 -28.30 14.72
C PRO A 302 -2.44 -28.43 15.98
N GLN A 303 -1.43 -29.31 15.95
CA GLN A 303 -0.53 -29.54 17.07
C GLN A 303 0.37 -28.34 17.34
N ALA A 304 0.92 -27.72 16.28
CA ALA A 304 1.72 -26.50 16.39
C ALA A 304 0.87 -25.34 16.95
N TRP A 305 -0.34 -25.16 16.41
CA TRP A 305 -1.31 -24.16 16.89
C TRP A 305 -1.64 -24.34 18.37
N ARG A 306 -1.90 -25.58 18.82
CA ARG A 306 -2.21 -25.88 20.22
C ARG A 306 -1.04 -25.61 21.16
N LYS A 307 0.19 -25.91 20.73
CA LYS A 307 1.42 -25.62 21.51
C LYS A 307 1.59 -24.13 21.77
N MET A 308 1.11 -23.28 20.86
CA MET A 308 1.12 -21.81 20.99
C MET A 308 -0.08 -21.25 21.77
N GLY A 309 -0.89 -22.12 22.41
CA GLY A 309 -2.05 -21.73 23.22
C GLY A 309 -3.39 -21.79 22.48
N GLY A 310 -3.38 -22.14 21.20
CA GLY A 310 -4.57 -22.32 20.36
C GLY A 310 -5.58 -21.17 20.48
N ALA A 311 -6.87 -21.51 20.57
CA ALA A 311 -7.94 -20.51 20.63
C ALA A 311 -7.85 -19.57 21.84
N THR A 312 -7.19 -19.98 22.94
CA THR A 312 -7.04 -19.11 24.13
C THR A 312 -6.01 -18.00 23.92
N ALA A 313 -5.01 -18.21 23.06
CA ALA A 313 -4.03 -17.19 22.71
C ALA A 313 -4.70 -16.04 21.93
N SER A 314 -5.60 -16.36 20.99
CA SER A 314 -6.32 -15.35 20.20
C SER A 314 -7.37 -14.55 20.99
N LYS A 315 -7.93 -15.12 22.06
CA LYS A 315 -8.93 -14.44 22.91
C LYS A 315 -8.36 -13.36 23.84
N LYS A 316 -7.03 -13.21 23.89
CA LYS A 316 -6.36 -12.13 24.64
C LYS A 316 -6.27 -10.81 23.85
N GLY A 317 -6.84 -10.76 22.65
CA GLY A 317 -6.81 -9.58 21.79
C GLY A 317 -7.56 -8.39 22.37
N ILE A 318 -7.08 -7.19 22.06
CA ILE A 318 -7.77 -5.92 22.32
C ILE A 318 -8.68 -5.57 21.13
N SER A 319 -9.83 -4.96 21.40
CA SER A 319 -10.71 -4.45 20.33
C SER A 319 -10.03 -3.35 19.51
N PHE A 320 -10.28 -3.32 18.19
CA PHE A 320 -9.73 -2.28 17.30
C PHE A 320 -10.07 -0.87 17.78
N SER A 321 -11.33 -0.63 18.15
CA SER A 321 -11.78 0.66 18.66
C SER A 321 -11.08 1.04 19.97
N SER A 322 -10.93 0.11 20.91
CA SER A 322 -10.22 0.38 22.17
C SER A 322 -8.74 0.69 21.95
N ALA A 323 -8.06 -0.06 21.06
CA ALA A 323 -6.67 0.20 20.71
C ALA A 323 -6.49 1.58 20.05
N LEU A 324 -7.35 1.94 19.09
CA LEU A 324 -7.31 3.25 18.44
C LEU A 324 -7.59 4.39 19.42
N THR A 325 -8.60 4.25 20.29
CA THR A 325 -8.89 5.22 21.35
C THR A 325 -7.70 5.37 22.30
N LEU A 326 -7.02 4.28 22.64
CA LEU A 326 -5.82 4.32 23.47
C LEU A 326 -4.74 5.19 22.80
N LEU A 327 -4.51 5.05 21.49
CA LEU A 327 -3.57 5.89 20.75
C LEU A 327 -4.00 7.37 20.74
N LEU A 328 -5.24 7.67 20.34
CA LEU A 328 -5.73 9.04 20.18
C LEU A 328 -5.82 9.82 21.51
N THR A 329 -5.97 9.11 22.63
CA THR A 329 -5.99 9.71 23.99
C THR A 329 -4.61 9.82 24.64
N ALA A 330 -3.52 9.43 23.96
CA ALA A 330 -2.16 9.48 24.50
C ALA A 330 -1.75 10.89 24.98
N SER A 331 -2.17 11.93 24.26
CA SER A 331 -1.92 13.33 24.62
C SER A 331 -2.46 13.72 26.00
N GLN A 332 -3.60 13.14 26.42
CA GLN A 332 -4.20 13.40 27.73
C GLN A 332 -3.45 12.68 28.85
N ARG A 333 -2.88 11.51 28.57
CA ARG A 333 -2.08 10.74 29.53
C ARG A 333 -0.68 11.33 29.73
N ALA A 334 -0.10 11.91 28.67
CA ALA A 334 1.24 12.51 28.71
C ALA A 334 1.32 13.79 29.58
N LYS A 335 0.21 14.55 29.71
CA LYS A 335 0.16 15.78 30.54
C LYS A 335 0.42 15.55 32.04
N PHE A 336 0.49 14.30 32.51
CA PHE A 336 0.78 13.94 33.89
C PHE A 336 2.25 13.55 34.14
N VAL A 337 3.11 13.60 33.11
CA VAL A 337 4.54 13.25 33.22
C VAL A 337 5.36 14.40 32.63
N ASP A 338 6.01 15.20 33.47
CA ASP A 338 6.99 16.22 33.06
C ASP A 338 8.19 15.52 32.39
N GLN A 339 8.24 15.51 31.06
CA GLN A 339 9.43 15.13 30.31
C GLN A 339 9.82 16.24 29.32
N PRO A 340 11.11 16.59 29.22
CA PRO A 340 11.59 17.59 28.29
C PRO A 340 11.41 17.14 26.84
N THR A 341 10.91 18.05 26.01
CA THR A 341 10.72 17.91 24.56
C THR A 341 12.06 17.83 23.84
N GLN A 342 12.59 16.62 23.62
CA GLN A 342 13.74 16.39 22.73
C GLN A 342 13.31 16.16 21.26
N ALA A 343 14.14 16.67 20.36
CA ALA A 343 13.94 16.74 18.92
C ALA A 343 13.86 15.36 18.24
N PHE A 344 13.25 15.37 17.06
CA PHE A 344 12.27 14.38 16.60
C PHE A 344 12.72 13.65 15.33
N GLY A 345 12.49 12.34 15.23
CA GLY A 345 12.63 11.54 14.01
C GLY A 345 12.46 10.03 14.29
N SER A 346 12.35 9.22 13.23
CA SER A 346 12.39 7.73 13.23
C SER A 346 13.67 7.14 13.89
N THR A 347 14.56 8.00 14.38
CA THR A 347 15.85 7.72 15.02
C THR A 347 15.81 7.63 16.55
N LEU A 348 14.65 7.75 17.20
CA LEU A 348 14.56 7.41 18.63
C LEU A 348 14.96 5.94 18.80
N ARG A 349 16.00 5.71 19.59
CA ARG A 349 16.36 4.35 20.00
C ARG A 349 15.16 3.77 20.70
N VAL A 350 14.82 2.52 20.39
CA VAL A 350 13.74 1.76 21.05
C VAL A 350 13.84 1.84 22.57
N GLU A 351 15.07 2.01 23.08
CA GLU A 351 15.46 2.15 24.49
C GLU A 351 14.93 3.43 25.18
N ASP A 352 14.64 4.50 24.42
CA ASP A 352 14.17 5.80 24.96
C ASP A 352 12.62 5.93 24.93
N LEU A 353 11.91 4.90 24.44
CA LEU A 353 10.45 4.92 24.34
C LEU A 353 9.80 4.52 25.68
N PRO A 354 8.70 5.20 26.09
CA PRO A 354 7.94 4.80 27.27
C PRO A 354 7.36 3.39 27.09
N GLN A 355 7.25 2.63 28.19
CA GLN A 355 6.62 1.30 28.16
C GLN A 355 5.18 1.43 27.64
N SER A 356 4.85 0.64 26.62
CA SER A 356 3.52 0.60 26.02
C SER A 356 2.63 -0.44 26.71
N ASP A 357 1.47 0.01 27.19
CA ASP A 357 0.38 -0.87 27.64
C ASP A 357 -0.25 -1.63 26.45
N LEU A 358 -0.14 -1.08 25.24
CA LEU A 358 -0.62 -1.68 24.00
C LEU A 358 0.44 -2.59 23.39
N LYS A 359 0.08 -3.85 23.14
CA LYS A 359 0.93 -4.88 22.52
C LYS A 359 0.18 -5.55 21.36
N PRO A 360 0.05 -4.88 20.20
CA PRO A 360 -0.60 -5.47 19.03
C PRO A 360 0.34 -6.47 18.35
N SER A 361 -0.25 -7.40 17.59
CA SER A 361 0.47 -8.18 16.60
C SER A 361 1.06 -7.28 15.50
N THR A 362 1.98 -7.81 14.69
CA THR A 362 2.56 -7.06 13.57
C THR A 362 1.50 -6.57 12.58
N PHE A 363 0.53 -7.42 12.20
CA PHE A 363 -0.59 -6.99 11.36
C PHE A 363 -1.52 -6.00 12.10
N GLY A 364 -1.68 -6.15 13.42
CA GLY A 364 -2.38 -5.16 14.26
C GLY A 364 -1.72 -3.77 14.22
N CYS A 365 -0.40 -3.69 14.28
CA CYS A 365 0.34 -2.43 14.14
C CYS A 365 0.10 -1.78 12.78
N LEU A 366 0.16 -2.55 11.69
CA LEU A 366 -0.10 -2.09 10.33
C LEU A 366 -1.52 -1.50 10.20
N VAL A 367 -2.52 -2.20 10.75
CA VAL A 367 -3.91 -1.74 10.78
C VAL A 367 -4.04 -0.43 11.55
N LEU A 368 -3.40 -0.30 12.71
CA LEU A 368 -3.51 0.89 13.54
C LEU A 368 -2.87 2.12 12.90
N ILE A 369 -1.72 1.98 12.20
CA ILE A 369 -1.14 3.14 11.50
C ILE A 369 -2.03 3.60 10.34
N HIS A 370 -2.64 2.66 9.61
CA HIS A 370 -3.66 3.01 8.60
C HIS A 370 -4.87 3.73 9.19
N ALA A 371 -5.34 3.31 10.37
CA ALA A 371 -6.43 3.99 11.07
C ALA A 371 -6.07 5.43 11.47
N LEU A 372 -4.82 5.69 11.85
CA LEU A 372 -4.32 7.04 12.11
C LEU A 372 -4.26 7.89 10.84
N HIS A 373 -3.87 7.32 9.68
CA HIS A 373 -3.95 8.02 8.39
C HIS A 373 -5.39 8.44 8.06
N ASN A 374 -6.36 7.55 8.24
CA ASN A 374 -7.78 7.87 8.04
C ASN A 374 -8.23 8.99 8.98
N TYR A 375 -7.78 8.99 10.24
CA TYR A 375 -8.10 10.03 11.21
C TYR A 375 -7.49 11.39 10.86
N ILE A 376 -6.22 11.42 10.41
CA ILE A 376 -5.56 12.64 9.90
C ILE A 376 -6.35 13.20 8.72
N TRP A 377 -6.69 12.34 7.76
CA TRP A 377 -7.48 12.75 6.59
C TRP A 377 -8.84 13.30 7.02
N GLU A 378 -9.61 12.57 7.81
CA GLU A 378 -10.95 12.99 8.24
C GLU A 378 -10.91 14.32 9.01
N THR A 379 -9.91 14.50 9.88
CA THR A 379 -9.71 15.77 10.62
C THR A 379 -9.52 16.95 9.67
N ARG A 380 -8.75 16.76 8.59
CA ARG A 380 -8.55 17.78 7.55
C ARG A 380 -9.82 18.03 6.72
N GLN A 381 -10.64 17.01 6.50
CA GLN A 381 -11.87 17.12 5.68
C GLN A 381 -13.05 17.77 6.41
N ARG A 382 -13.09 17.78 7.76
CA ARG A 382 -14.19 18.41 8.53
C ARG A 382 -14.37 19.92 8.28
N HIS A 383 -13.43 20.56 7.58
CA HIS A 383 -13.46 21.99 7.25
C HIS A 383 -13.67 22.28 5.76
N MET A 384 -14.38 21.39 5.04
CA MET A 384 -14.83 21.65 3.67
C MET A 384 -15.45 23.05 3.52
N GLY A 385 -14.87 23.87 2.64
CA GLY A 385 -15.35 25.20 2.28
C GLY A 385 -14.59 26.38 2.87
N ARG A 386 -13.74 26.18 3.90
CA ARG A 386 -12.83 27.22 4.41
C ARG A 386 -11.36 26.82 4.28
N GLN A 387 -10.48 27.81 4.17
CA GLN A 387 -9.05 27.56 4.08
C GLN A 387 -8.53 27.01 5.43
N TRP A 388 -7.71 25.96 5.36
CA TRP A 388 -7.02 25.36 6.51
C TRP A 388 -5.88 26.28 6.96
N THR A 389 -5.89 26.67 8.23
CA THR A 389 -4.94 27.64 8.79
C THR A 389 -3.75 26.96 9.46
N SER A 390 -2.64 27.70 9.62
CA SER A 390 -1.47 27.23 10.37
C SER A 390 -1.79 26.89 11.83
N GLN A 391 -2.75 27.57 12.47
CA GLN A 391 -3.16 27.28 13.85
C GLN A 391 -3.83 25.91 13.96
N GLU A 392 -4.60 25.51 12.96
CA GLU A 392 -5.23 24.18 12.91
C GLU A 392 -4.19 23.08 12.66
N THR A 393 -3.16 23.37 11.86
CA THR A 393 -1.98 22.49 11.74
C THR A 393 -1.35 22.24 13.10
N ASP A 394 -1.12 23.30 13.89
CA ASP A 394 -0.53 23.18 15.23
C ASP A 394 -1.45 22.41 16.20
N ALA A 395 -2.75 22.69 16.19
CA ALA A 395 -3.73 21.97 17.03
C ALA A 395 -3.81 20.48 16.68
N MET A 396 -3.81 20.15 15.38
CA MET A 396 -3.79 18.77 14.90
C MET A 396 -2.49 18.07 15.28
N GLN A 397 -1.34 18.73 15.12
CA GLN A 397 -0.05 18.20 15.52
C GLN A 397 0.00 17.90 17.02
N ALA A 398 -0.40 18.85 17.88
CA ALA A 398 -0.42 18.68 19.33
C ALA A 398 -1.30 17.49 19.78
N HIS A 399 -2.35 17.17 19.02
CA HIS A 399 -3.23 16.07 19.33
C HIS A 399 -2.73 14.71 18.78
N ILE A 400 -2.26 14.66 17.53
CA ILE A 400 -1.95 13.40 16.82
C ILE A 400 -0.51 12.95 17.03
N GLU A 401 0.45 13.87 17.22
CA GLU A 401 1.86 13.49 17.45
C GLU A 401 2.03 12.55 18.66
N PRO A 402 1.37 12.77 19.81
CA PRO A 402 1.40 11.79 20.92
C PRO A 402 0.82 10.43 20.55
N ALA A 403 -0.19 10.38 19.68
CA ALA A 403 -0.77 9.12 19.20
C ALA A 403 0.21 8.33 18.33
N LEU A 404 0.96 9.02 17.45
CA LEU A 404 2.01 8.39 16.64
C LEU A 404 3.17 7.88 17.49
N ARG A 405 3.58 8.64 18.52
CA ARG A 405 4.58 8.18 19.51
C ARG A 405 4.10 6.96 20.29
N SER A 406 2.84 6.97 20.72
CA SER A 406 2.22 5.82 21.38
C SER A 406 2.16 4.60 20.46
N TRP A 407 1.93 4.80 19.16
CA TRP A 407 1.98 3.73 18.18
C TRP A 407 3.41 3.19 18.01
N GLN A 408 4.42 4.07 17.94
CA GLN A 408 5.82 3.68 17.84
C GLN A 408 6.28 2.87 19.05
N ALA A 409 5.87 3.25 20.27
CA ALA A 409 6.13 2.48 21.48
C ALA A 409 5.44 1.10 21.46
N ALA A 410 4.20 1.03 20.95
CA ALA A 410 3.50 -0.24 20.77
C ALA A 410 4.19 -1.14 19.74
N TRP A 411 4.65 -0.59 18.61
CA TRP A 411 5.43 -1.30 17.61
C TRP A 411 6.75 -1.82 18.20
N ALA A 412 7.47 -0.99 18.96
CA ALA A 412 8.74 -1.38 19.56
C ALA A 412 8.61 -2.42 20.69
N SER A 413 7.41 -2.61 21.24
CA SER A 413 7.16 -3.59 22.31
C SER A 413 7.23 -5.05 21.84
N ASN A 414 7.15 -5.31 20.53
CA ASN A 414 7.25 -6.65 19.97
C ASN A 414 8.72 -6.97 19.64
N PRO A 415 9.33 -8.00 20.27
CA PRO A 415 10.74 -8.31 20.09
C PRO A 415 11.09 -8.85 18.69
N LEU A 416 10.09 -9.27 17.90
CA LEU A 416 10.28 -9.78 16.54
C LEU A 416 10.27 -8.67 15.49
N HIS A 417 9.94 -7.43 15.87
CA HIS A 417 9.92 -6.32 14.94
C HIS A 417 11.34 -5.86 14.62
N SER A 418 11.63 -5.79 13.32
CA SER A 418 12.85 -5.20 12.79
C SER A 418 12.52 -4.34 11.57
N LEU A 419 13.44 -3.41 11.29
CA LEU A 419 13.44 -2.58 10.09
C LEU A 419 14.27 -3.22 8.96
N GLU A 420 15.15 -4.16 9.31
CA GLU A 420 16.03 -4.87 8.39
C GLU A 420 15.23 -5.82 7.50
N ARG A 421 15.69 -5.95 6.25
CA ARG A 421 15.17 -6.91 5.28
C ARG A 421 16.33 -7.81 4.80
N PRO A 422 16.17 -9.15 4.80
CA PRO A 422 15.09 -9.88 5.47
C PRO A 422 15.14 -9.63 6.98
N ASN A 423 14.02 -9.83 7.67
CA ASN A 423 13.98 -9.67 9.12
C ASN A 423 14.91 -10.71 9.79
N PRO A 424 15.83 -10.29 10.68
CA PRO A 424 16.82 -11.17 11.32
C PRO A 424 16.19 -12.26 12.20
N TYR A 425 14.95 -12.07 12.64
CA TYR A 425 14.22 -13.03 13.48
C TYR A 425 13.31 -13.97 12.68
N GLY A 426 13.26 -13.84 11.35
CA GLY A 426 12.39 -14.63 10.48
C GLY A 426 10.91 -14.22 10.51
N ALA A 427 10.54 -13.19 11.27
CA ALA A 427 9.20 -12.60 11.21
C ALA A 427 9.09 -11.78 9.92
N GLY A 428 8.13 -12.07 9.04
CA GLY A 428 8.03 -11.49 7.69
C GLY A 428 8.07 -9.94 7.59
N PRO A 429 7.93 -9.38 6.38
CA PRO A 429 8.22 -7.97 6.10
C PRO A 429 7.28 -6.94 6.76
N LEU A 430 6.13 -7.37 7.29
CA LEU A 430 5.06 -6.50 7.81
C LEU A 430 5.52 -5.45 8.83
N SER A 431 6.45 -5.80 9.71
CA SER A 431 6.95 -4.87 10.73
C SER A 431 7.61 -3.67 10.08
N ALA A 432 8.45 -3.93 9.07
CA ALA A 432 9.14 -2.91 8.30
C ALA A 432 8.19 -2.18 7.33
N ASP A 433 7.13 -2.81 6.83
CA ASP A 433 6.12 -2.17 5.95
C ASP A 433 5.33 -1.06 6.65
N SER A 434 5.19 -1.16 7.98
CA SER A 434 4.44 -0.19 8.78
C SER A 434 5.16 1.14 8.97
N ILE A 435 6.49 1.16 8.79
CA ILE A 435 7.35 2.30 9.14
C ILE A 435 7.31 3.43 8.11
N PRO A 436 7.35 3.15 6.79
CA PRO A 436 7.07 4.18 5.79
C PRO A 436 5.72 4.88 6.00
N LEU A 437 4.72 4.16 6.53
CA LEU A 437 3.43 4.76 6.87
C LEU A 437 3.52 5.67 8.11
N LEU A 438 4.33 5.32 9.11
CA LEU A 438 4.60 6.19 10.25
C LEU A 438 5.27 7.50 9.79
N ASP A 439 6.34 7.40 9.00
CA ASP A 439 7.05 8.56 8.47
C ASP A 439 6.11 9.46 7.67
N LEU A 440 5.29 8.85 6.83
CA LEU A 440 4.31 9.57 6.02
C LEU A 440 3.22 10.23 6.86
N ALA A 441 2.82 9.64 7.97
CA ALA A 441 1.88 10.25 8.91
C ALA A 441 2.46 11.53 9.52
N TYR A 442 3.74 11.51 9.92
CA TYR A 442 4.43 12.70 10.43
C TYR A 442 4.54 13.81 9.39
N VAL A 443 4.93 13.48 8.16
CA VAL A 443 4.95 14.45 7.04
C VAL A 443 3.57 15.10 6.89
N ARG A 444 2.51 14.29 6.87
CA ARG A 444 1.12 14.74 6.70
C ARG A 444 0.51 15.47 7.89
N LEU A 445 1.20 15.57 9.03
CA LEU A 445 0.79 16.50 10.09
C LEU A 445 1.00 17.95 9.66
N PHE A 446 2.07 18.22 8.89
CA PHE A 446 2.49 19.59 8.56
C PHE A 446 2.08 20.02 7.15
N VAL A 447 2.01 19.08 6.20
CA VAL A 447 1.63 19.37 4.81
C VAL A 447 0.34 18.65 4.42
N ASN A 448 -0.46 19.31 3.57
CA ASN A 448 -1.64 18.70 2.96
C ASN A 448 -1.34 18.36 1.49
N LEU A 449 -1.20 17.07 1.20
CA LEU A 449 -0.92 16.59 -0.16
C LEU A 449 -2.19 16.28 -0.96
N GLY A 450 -3.39 16.38 -0.36
CA GLY A 450 -4.63 15.86 -0.95
C GLY A 450 -4.92 16.32 -2.38
N ARG A 451 -4.84 17.63 -2.65
CA ARG A 451 -5.08 18.18 -4.00
C ARG A 451 -4.01 17.77 -5.02
N SER A 452 -2.76 17.71 -4.59
CA SER A 452 -1.68 17.19 -5.44
C SER A 452 -1.90 15.72 -5.80
N LYS A 453 -2.49 14.93 -4.89
CA LYS A 453 -2.86 13.52 -5.14
C LYS A 453 -4.00 13.38 -6.13
N GLU A 454 -5.02 14.23 -6.04
CA GLU A 454 -6.11 14.28 -7.02
C GLU A 454 -5.57 14.58 -8.42
N ALA A 455 -4.70 15.60 -8.55
CA ALA A 455 -4.08 15.95 -9.82
C ALA A 455 -3.18 14.83 -10.38
N PHE A 456 -2.39 14.17 -9.52
CA PHE A 456 -1.61 12.98 -9.89
C PHE A 456 -2.51 11.86 -10.45
N TRP A 457 -3.64 11.63 -9.81
CA TRP A 457 -4.62 10.64 -10.28
C TRP A 457 -5.24 11.04 -11.62
N GLU A 458 -5.54 12.32 -11.78
CA GLU A 458 -6.07 12.84 -13.03
C GLU A 458 -5.10 12.81 -14.21
N ARG A 459 -3.82 12.50 -13.94
CA ARG A 459 -2.70 12.56 -14.90
C ARG A 459 -2.34 13.99 -15.29
N ASP A 460 -2.68 14.95 -14.45
CA ASP A 460 -2.32 16.34 -14.61
C ASP A 460 -1.09 16.68 -13.75
N TRP A 461 0.08 16.48 -14.35
CA TRP A 461 1.36 16.73 -13.68
C TRP A 461 1.60 18.22 -13.41
N ASN A 462 1.04 19.10 -14.23
CA ASN A 462 1.16 20.54 -14.04
C ASN A 462 0.33 20.97 -12.84
N ALA A 463 -0.95 20.59 -12.79
CA ALA A 463 -1.79 20.87 -11.63
C ALA A 463 -1.22 20.24 -10.35
N MET A 464 -0.61 19.06 -10.41
CA MET A 464 0.07 18.45 -9.26
C MET A 464 1.22 19.33 -8.76
N SER A 465 2.11 19.78 -9.65
CA SER A 465 3.22 20.67 -9.31
C SER A 465 2.72 22.00 -8.78
N ASP A 466 1.69 22.56 -9.39
CA ASP A 466 1.10 23.83 -8.97
C ASP A 466 0.43 23.71 -7.60
N GLU A 467 -0.28 22.62 -7.29
CA GLU A 467 -0.89 22.44 -5.97
C GLU A 467 0.15 22.24 -4.87
N LEU A 468 1.32 21.68 -5.18
CA LEU A 468 2.45 21.63 -4.23
C LEU A 468 3.06 23.02 -4.03
N ALA A 469 3.24 23.76 -5.13
CA ALA A 469 3.74 25.14 -5.15
C ALA A 469 2.74 26.18 -4.62
N ARG A 470 1.43 25.90 -4.60
CA ARG A 470 0.35 26.73 -4.03
C ARG A 470 -0.04 26.28 -2.63
N GLY A 471 0.11 25.00 -2.30
CA GLY A 471 0.14 24.53 -0.92
C GLY A 471 1.23 25.25 -0.14
N ALA A 472 2.34 25.59 -0.82
CA ALA A 472 2.99 26.89 -1.14
C ALA A 472 2.68 28.27 -0.49
N GLU A 473 1.55 28.82 -0.91
CA GLU A 473 1.29 30.24 -1.04
C GLU A 473 -0.13 30.48 -0.52
N ILE A 474 -0.30 30.43 0.79
CA ILE A 474 -1.46 31.05 1.42
C ILE A 474 -1.06 32.50 1.64
N ILE A 475 -1.33 33.31 0.62
CA ILE A 475 -0.98 34.72 0.54
C ILE A 475 -1.52 35.49 1.77
N GLN A 476 -0.58 36.05 2.50
CA GLN A 476 -0.49 37.30 3.28
C GLN A 476 -1.61 38.38 3.27
N HIS A 477 -2.84 38.14 2.85
CA HIS A 477 -3.90 39.16 2.83
C HIS A 477 -5.10 38.84 3.73
N ALA A 478 -4.84 38.42 4.97
CA ALA A 478 -5.87 38.32 6.01
C ALA A 478 -5.60 39.21 7.23
N ASP A 479 -4.72 40.21 7.09
CA ASP A 479 -4.59 41.32 8.06
C ASP A 479 -5.24 42.62 7.56
N ASP A 480 -5.97 42.59 6.45
CA ASP A 480 -6.85 43.70 6.06
C ASP A 480 -8.29 43.21 5.84
N GLY A 481 -9.21 43.82 6.58
CA GLY A 481 -10.59 43.39 6.69
C GLY A 481 -11.41 43.56 5.42
N GLY A 482 -12.40 42.67 5.25
CA GLY A 482 -13.40 42.78 4.20
C GLY A 482 -14.28 41.56 4.17
N SER A 483 -15.43 41.64 4.82
CA SER A 483 -16.55 40.71 4.63
C SER A 483 -16.89 40.59 3.14
N ASP A 484 -17.08 39.38 2.63
CA ASP A 484 -18.20 39.10 1.74
C ASP A 484 -18.57 37.62 1.71
N SER A 485 -19.83 37.40 2.04
CA SER A 485 -20.50 36.11 2.11
C SER A 485 -21.17 35.84 0.76
N TYR A 486 -20.84 34.72 0.12
CA TYR A 486 -21.68 34.18 -0.94
C TYR A 486 -21.96 32.69 -0.73
N ASN A 487 -23.26 32.41 -0.70
CA ASN A 487 -23.94 31.12 -0.60
C ASN A 487 -23.44 30.10 -1.63
N SER A 488 -23.18 28.88 -1.18
CA SER A 488 -23.45 27.68 -1.97
C SER A 488 -24.13 26.63 -1.10
N GLY A 489 -25.28 26.15 -1.55
CA GLY A 489 -26.27 25.43 -0.77
C GLY A 489 -26.08 23.92 -0.72
N ASN A 490 -26.53 23.36 0.41
CA ASN A 490 -27.28 22.11 0.56
C ASN A 490 -26.88 20.89 -0.31
N ILE A 491 -25.70 20.32 -0.06
CA ILE A 491 -25.49 18.86 -0.11
C ILE A 491 -24.43 18.53 0.96
N ASP A 492 -24.83 18.08 2.16
CA ASP A 492 -24.05 17.17 3.04
C ASP A 492 -24.55 17.19 4.50
N MET A 493 -25.79 16.71 4.73
CA MET A 493 -26.33 16.50 6.08
C MET A 493 -26.19 15.05 6.59
N MET A 494 -25.41 14.19 5.93
CA MET A 494 -25.29 12.76 6.28
C MET A 494 -23.87 12.29 6.67
N ARG A 495 -22.89 13.18 6.83
CA ARG A 495 -21.50 12.79 7.20
C ARG A 495 -21.11 13.12 8.65
N ARG A 496 -22.06 13.50 9.50
CA ARG A 496 -21.78 14.06 10.84
C ARG A 496 -21.51 13.02 11.95
N ASP A 497 -21.69 11.73 11.69
CA ASP A 497 -21.83 10.72 12.76
C ASP A 497 -20.59 9.83 13.03
N SER A 498 -19.48 9.95 12.29
CA SER A 498 -18.40 8.93 12.37
C SER A 498 -17.48 9.03 13.61
N ILE A 499 -17.51 10.13 14.37
CA ILE A 499 -16.53 10.43 15.44
C ILE A 499 -17.16 10.45 16.85
N ALA A 500 -18.46 10.72 16.92
CA ALA A 500 -19.19 10.68 18.18
C ALA A 500 -19.17 9.27 18.79
N ASP A 501 -19.13 8.23 17.94
CA ASP A 501 -19.23 6.82 18.36
C ASP A 501 -17.96 6.26 19.03
N LEU A 502 -16.79 6.92 18.88
CA LEU A 502 -15.55 6.51 19.57
C LEU A 502 -15.34 7.23 20.92
N GLY A 503 -16.30 8.06 21.36
CA GLY A 503 -16.16 8.86 22.58
C GLY A 503 -15.11 9.98 22.49
N VAL A 504 -14.65 10.30 21.27
CA VAL A 504 -13.63 11.32 20.96
C VAL A 504 -14.28 12.64 20.49
N GLY A 505 -15.61 12.65 20.32
CA GLY A 505 -16.37 13.79 19.80
C GLY A 505 -16.31 15.08 20.64
N GLU A 506 -15.94 14.99 21.93
CA GLU A 506 -15.75 16.16 22.81
C GLU A 506 -14.34 16.76 22.79
N LEU A 507 -13.42 16.22 21.97
CA LEU A 507 -12.09 16.81 21.77
C LEU A 507 -12.17 18.05 20.88
N HIS A 508 -12.67 19.15 21.44
CA HIS A 508 -12.61 20.46 20.82
C HIS A 508 -11.15 20.83 20.51
N LEU A 509 -10.80 20.93 19.22
CA LEU A 509 -9.56 21.56 18.73
C LEU A 509 -9.49 23.07 19.06
N SER A 510 -10.41 23.60 19.87
CA SER A 510 -10.49 24.99 20.30
C SER A 510 -9.91 25.22 21.71
N ALA A 511 -8.86 24.49 22.09
CA ALA A 511 -8.05 24.90 23.23
C ALA A 511 -7.12 26.02 22.77
N GLN A 512 -7.55 27.28 22.95
CA GLN A 512 -6.64 28.42 22.86
C GLN A 512 -5.48 28.19 23.86
N PRO A 513 -4.22 28.15 23.41
CA PRO A 513 -3.12 28.25 24.35
C PRO A 513 -3.16 29.66 24.95
N ASN A 514 -3.05 29.75 26.28
CA ASN A 514 -2.95 31.01 27.01
C ASN A 514 -1.96 31.95 26.30
N GLN A 515 -2.40 33.20 26.08
CA GLN A 515 -1.56 34.29 25.62
C GLN A 515 -0.40 34.50 26.61
N GLU A 516 0.79 33.99 26.29
CA GLU A 516 2.02 34.56 26.81
C GLU A 516 2.29 35.85 26.05
N GLN A 517 2.08 36.98 26.73
CA GLN A 517 2.45 38.30 26.27
C GLN A 517 3.98 38.39 26.13
N SER A 518 4.50 38.14 24.94
CA SER A 518 5.84 38.58 24.57
C SER A 518 5.83 40.09 24.38
N SER A 519 6.17 40.80 25.46
CA SER A 519 6.41 42.24 25.48
C SER A 519 7.81 42.55 24.92
N SER A 520 7.91 43.75 24.31
CA SER A 520 9.11 44.45 23.79
C SER A 520 9.58 44.13 22.36
N HIS A 521 8.94 44.78 21.38
CA HIS A 521 9.56 45.11 20.09
C HIS A 521 10.54 46.29 20.28
N MET A 522 11.84 46.01 20.20
CA MET A 522 12.82 47.00 19.71
C MET A 522 13.24 46.62 18.28
N SER A 523 13.26 47.64 17.43
CA SER A 523 13.55 47.63 16.01
C SER A 523 14.86 46.90 15.65
N GLN A 524 14.74 45.79 14.92
CA GLN A 524 15.85 45.19 14.17
C GLN A 524 15.64 45.38 12.66
N PRO A 525 16.72 45.53 11.87
CA PRO A 525 16.65 45.78 10.44
C PRO A 525 16.08 44.55 9.69
N TYR A 526 15.32 44.84 8.64
CA TYR A 526 14.61 43.91 7.75
C TYR A 526 15.43 42.64 7.42
N ARG A 527 15.17 41.55 8.14
CA ARG A 527 15.38 40.19 7.62
C ARG A 527 14.11 39.82 6.83
N PRO A 528 14.20 39.23 5.62
CA PRO A 528 13.04 38.58 5.03
C PRO A 528 12.60 37.46 5.97
N THR A 529 11.52 37.71 6.73
CA THR A 529 11.03 36.80 7.76
C THR A 529 10.37 35.61 7.09
N GLN A 530 10.80 34.40 7.43
CA GLN A 530 10.16 33.18 6.96
C GLN A 530 8.71 33.10 7.44
N SER A 531 7.83 32.65 6.55
CA SER A 531 6.43 32.45 6.92
C SER A 531 6.29 31.28 7.91
N LYS A 532 5.24 31.29 8.75
CA LYS A 532 4.89 30.13 9.60
C LYS A 532 4.76 28.85 8.77
N ARG A 533 4.31 29.00 7.53
CA ARG A 533 4.18 27.92 6.56
C ARG A 533 5.54 27.33 6.15
N GLU A 534 6.53 28.15 5.85
CA GLU A 534 7.89 27.68 5.53
C GLU A 534 8.48 26.86 6.68
N ARG A 535 8.18 27.23 7.94
CA ARG A 535 8.56 26.43 9.12
C ARG A 535 7.86 25.07 9.17
N HIS A 536 6.56 25.01 8.89
CA HIS A 536 5.83 23.73 8.81
C HIS A 536 6.37 22.85 7.68
N LEU A 537 6.64 23.45 6.51
CA LEU A 537 7.24 22.75 5.37
C LEU A 537 8.65 22.23 5.71
N ARG A 538 9.48 23.03 6.39
CA ARG A 538 10.79 22.59 6.88
C ARG A 538 10.68 21.39 7.82
N LYS A 539 9.76 21.44 8.80
CA LYS A 539 9.50 20.30 9.70
C LYS A 539 9.13 19.05 8.90
N ALA A 540 8.20 19.16 7.94
CA ALA A 540 7.83 18.06 7.06
C ALA A 540 9.03 17.53 6.26
N ALA A 541 9.88 18.43 5.77
CA ALA A 541 11.07 18.08 5.00
C ALA A 541 12.15 17.38 5.84
N PHE A 542 12.28 17.69 7.14
CA PHE A 542 13.14 16.91 8.05
C PHE A 542 12.69 15.44 8.14
N TYR A 543 11.38 15.21 8.37
CA TYR A 543 10.81 13.86 8.38
C TYR A 543 11.02 13.13 7.05
N ALA A 544 10.77 13.84 5.94
CA ALA A 544 10.95 13.29 4.61
C ALA A 544 12.41 12.88 4.36
N ALA A 545 13.36 13.74 4.73
CA ALA A 545 14.77 13.45 4.62
C ALA A 545 15.22 12.30 5.54
N ASP A 546 14.69 12.21 6.78
CA ASP A 546 14.97 11.07 7.67
C ASP A 546 14.48 9.75 7.07
N SER A 547 13.26 9.75 6.52
CA SER A 547 12.69 8.55 5.90
C SER A 547 13.53 8.07 4.70
N ILE A 548 13.95 9.00 3.83
CA ILE A 548 14.82 8.67 2.68
C ILE A 548 16.19 8.15 3.15
N CYS A 549 16.85 8.84 4.10
CA CYS A 549 18.12 8.39 4.67
C CYS A 549 18.02 7.02 5.35
N MET A 550 16.95 6.77 6.10
CA MET A 550 16.78 5.51 6.83
C MET A 550 16.54 4.33 5.86
N SER A 551 15.73 4.55 4.83
CA SER A 551 15.54 3.58 3.75
C SER A 551 16.87 3.24 3.07
N ASP A 552 17.72 4.24 2.86
CA ASP A 552 19.07 4.09 2.30
C ASP A 552 20.00 3.27 3.18
N ARG A 553 20.04 3.55 4.48
CA ARG A 553 20.91 2.85 5.46
C ARG A 553 20.54 1.38 5.66
N LEU A 554 19.24 1.07 5.64
CA LEU A 554 18.75 -0.31 5.79
C LEU A 554 18.88 -1.13 4.50
N GLY A 555 19.39 -0.51 3.44
CA GLY A 555 19.43 -1.08 2.11
C GLY A 555 18.05 -1.31 1.51
N ASN A 556 16.98 -0.79 2.10
CA ASN A 556 15.60 -0.90 1.62
C ASN A 556 15.32 -0.01 0.39
N THR A 557 16.35 0.62 -0.17
CA THR A 557 16.25 1.39 -1.41
C THR A 557 16.03 0.51 -2.63
N PHE A 558 15.30 1.07 -3.59
CA PHE A 558 15.03 0.51 -4.91
C PHE A 558 16.26 -0.01 -5.69
N ALA A 559 17.47 0.47 -5.35
CA ALA A 559 18.70 0.12 -6.04
C ALA A 559 19.40 -1.15 -5.51
N GLU A 560 19.13 -1.56 -4.27
CA GLU A 560 19.87 -2.65 -3.61
C GLU A 560 19.10 -3.98 -3.59
N TRP A 561 17.77 -3.95 -3.70
CA TRP A 561 16.95 -5.14 -3.90
C TRP A 561 16.63 -5.33 -5.38
N THR A 562 16.84 -6.54 -5.89
CA THR A 562 16.09 -6.97 -7.09
C THR A 562 14.64 -6.63 -6.82
N SER A 563 14.02 -5.82 -7.67
CA SER A 563 12.79 -5.05 -7.44
C SER A 563 11.52 -5.83 -7.04
N ARG A 564 11.66 -7.11 -6.66
CA ARG A 564 10.65 -8.08 -6.24
C ARG A 564 10.09 -7.88 -4.84
N GLU A 565 10.78 -7.20 -3.92
CA GLU A 565 10.33 -7.13 -2.51
C GLU A 565 9.92 -5.73 -2.04
N LEU A 566 9.88 -4.73 -2.92
CA LEU A 566 9.54 -3.39 -2.47
C LEU A 566 8.01 -3.24 -2.26
N PRO A 567 7.57 -2.98 -1.02
CA PRO A 567 6.16 -2.77 -0.74
C PRO A 567 5.66 -1.45 -1.34
N LEU A 568 4.39 -1.42 -1.74
CA LEU A 568 3.75 -0.22 -2.27
C LEU A 568 3.78 0.96 -1.27
N GLN A 569 3.74 0.67 0.03
CA GLN A 569 3.87 1.63 1.12
C GLN A 569 5.20 2.39 1.08
N CYS A 570 6.31 1.68 0.80
CA CYS A 570 7.62 2.30 0.64
C CYS A 570 7.64 3.22 -0.58
N ALA A 571 7.09 2.76 -1.71
CA ALA A 571 7.04 3.55 -2.93
C ALA A 571 6.24 4.85 -2.78
N MET A 572 5.06 4.78 -2.15
CA MET A 572 4.26 5.97 -1.84
C MET A 572 4.99 6.92 -0.89
N CYS A 573 5.63 6.40 0.16
CA CYS A 573 6.35 7.24 1.11
C CYS A 573 7.54 7.94 0.46
N SER A 574 8.37 7.22 -0.31
CA SER A 574 9.49 7.82 -1.05
C SER A 574 9.03 8.88 -2.05
N PHE A 575 7.92 8.63 -2.75
CA PHE A 575 7.31 9.59 -3.66
C PHE A 575 6.91 10.88 -2.91
N ASP A 576 6.13 10.77 -1.83
CA ASP A 576 5.65 11.93 -1.06
C ASP A 576 6.80 12.69 -0.39
N CYS A 577 7.76 11.96 0.19
CA CYS A 577 8.92 12.55 0.85
C CYS A 577 9.81 13.33 -0.14
N ALA A 578 10.04 12.78 -1.33
CA ALA A 578 10.81 13.48 -2.36
C ALA A 578 10.12 14.77 -2.81
N GLN A 579 8.79 14.74 -3.01
CA GLN A 579 8.02 15.93 -3.38
C GLN A 579 8.10 17.02 -2.31
N VAL A 580 7.94 16.66 -1.03
CA VAL A 580 7.98 17.59 0.10
C VAL A 580 9.39 18.19 0.29
N LEU A 581 10.42 17.35 0.25
CA LEU A 581 11.81 17.78 0.41
C LEU A 581 12.23 18.71 -0.75
N ALA A 582 11.83 18.37 -1.97
CA ALA A 582 12.11 19.16 -3.16
C ALA A 582 11.35 20.49 -3.18
N GLU A 583 10.09 20.52 -2.72
CA GLU A 583 9.33 21.77 -2.57
C GLU A 583 9.96 22.70 -1.52
N TRP A 584 10.39 22.13 -0.39
CA TRP A 584 11.08 22.89 0.65
C TRP A 584 12.36 23.55 0.13
N ILE A 585 13.27 22.79 -0.49
CA ILE A 585 14.54 23.35 -0.96
C ILE A 585 14.34 24.33 -2.12
N THR A 586 13.28 24.16 -2.92
CA THR A 586 12.92 25.12 -3.98
C THR A 586 12.38 26.42 -3.38
N THR A 587 11.60 26.36 -2.30
CA THR A 587 11.18 27.56 -1.53
C THR A 587 12.39 28.30 -0.96
N VAL A 588 13.38 27.58 -0.43
CA VAL A 588 14.64 28.18 0.04
C VAL A 588 15.42 28.77 -1.12
N GLN A 589 15.50 28.08 -2.27
CA GLN A 589 16.13 28.57 -3.50
C GLN A 589 15.52 29.91 -3.96
N GLU A 590 14.20 30.04 -3.96
CA GLU A 590 13.53 31.30 -4.37
C GLU A 590 13.87 32.45 -3.41
N ARG A 591 13.99 32.17 -2.12
CA ARG A 591 14.34 33.15 -1.09
C ARG A 591 15.79 33.62 -1.17
N VAL A 592 16.74 32.72 -1.49
CA VAL A 592 18.19 33.03 -1.46
C VAL A 592 18.82 33.19 -2.84
N GLY A 593 18.13 32.76 -3.90
CA GLY A 593 18.59 32.73 -5.28
C GLY A 593 19.18 34.04 -5.80
N PRO A 594 18.55 35.20 -5.55
CA PRO A 594 19.09 36.50 -5.99
C PRO A 594 20.47 36.84 -5.39
N TYR A 595 20.85 36.17 -4.30
CA TYR A 595 22.04 36.48 -3.51
C TYR A 595 23.11 35.40 -3.59
N LEU A 596 22.69 34.13 -3.67
CA LEU A 596 23.59 32.96 -3.60
C LEU A 596 23.67 32.18 -4.92
N GLY A 597 22.87 32.54 -5.93
CA GLY A 597 22.75 31.74 -7.16
C GLY A 597 21.95 30.46 -6.92
N ILE A 598 22.18 29.43 -7.76
CA ILE A 598 21.44 28.17 -7.70
C ILE A 598 22.12 27.17 -6.76
N LEU A 599 21.43 26.85 -5.67
CA LEU A 599 21.82 25.89 -4.66
C LEU A 599 21.99 24.49 -5.27
N GLY A 600 23.21 23.96 -5.18
CA GLY A 600 23.57 22.64 -5.70
C GLY A 600 24.05 22.62 -7.15
N ARG A 601 24.08 23.79 -7.80
CA ARG A 601 24.76 24.00 -9.09
C ARG A 601 25.97 24.92 -8.92
N ASP A 602 25.78 26.05 -8.26
CA ASP A 602 26.81 27.06 -8.08
C ASP A 602 27.58 26.80 -6.77
N GLU A 603 28.85 27.19 -6.69
CA GLU A 603 29.65 27.04 -5.47
C GLU A 603 29.21 28.09 -4.43
N VAL A 604 28.53 27.64 -3.37
CA VAL A 604 27.99 28.51 -2.31
C VAL A 604 28.62 28.17 -0.97
N ASP A 605 29.25 29.16 -0.34
CA ASP A 605 29.71 29.07 1.04
C ASP A 605 28.64 29.63 2.00
N PHE A 606 27.94 28.73 2.68
CA PHE A 606 26.88 29.08 3.65
C PHE A 606 27.42 29.75 4.93
N SER A 607 28.72 29.70 5.18
CA SER A 607 29.36 30.32 6.36
C SER A 607 29.64 31.82 6.16
N GLN A 608 29.56 32.31 4.93
CA GLN A 608 29.86 33.69 4.56
C GLN A 608 28.57 34.50 4.31
N VAL A 609 28.70 35.82 4.27
CA VAL A 609 27.62 36.72 3.81
C VAL A 609 27.47 36.57 2.29
N PRO A 610 26.25 36.45 1.72
CA PRO A 610 24.92 36.61 2.35
C PRO A 610 24.33 35.37 3.05
N GLY A 611 24.95 34.19 2.90
CA GLY A 611 24.43 32.91 3.38
C GLY A 611 24.04 32.89 4.86
N ILE A 612 24.95 33.34 5.74
CA ILE A 612 24.71 33.39 7.19
C ILE A 612 23.58 34.36 7.61
N MET A 613 23.22 35.31 6.75
CA MET A 613 22.14 36.27 7.02
C MET A 613 20.78 35.76 6.54
N LEU A 614 20.78 34.92 5.50
CA LEU A 614 19.58 34.48 4.82
C LEU A 614 19.14 33.08 5.26
N LEU A 615 20.03 32.21 5.73
CA LEU A 615 19.69 30.84 6.13
C LEU A 615 19.65 30.69 7.64
N GLU A 616 18.66 29.95 8.15
CA GLU A 616 18.64 29.50 9.55
C GLU A 616 19.56 28.29 9.72
N GLU A 617 20.01 28.02 10.96
CA GLU A 617 20.84 26.85 11.26
C GLU A 617 20.16 25.53 10.84
N GLU A 618 18.84 25.46 11.01
CA GLU A 618 18.04 24.32 10.55
C GLU A 618 18.02 24.18 9.02
N ASP A 619 18.03 25.30 8.28
CA ASP A 619 18.09 25.27 6.80
C ASP A 619 19.41 24.64 6.36
N CYS A 620 20.53 25.07 6.95
CA CYS A 620 21.86 24.52 6.66
C CYS A 620 21.94 23.02 6.96
N LYS A 621 21.44 22.59 8.13
CA LYS A 621 21.40 21.16 8.51
C LYS A 621 20.64 20.31 7.50
N LEU A 622 19.49 20.80 7.05
CA LEU A 622 18.66 20.06 6.10
C LEU A 622 19.26 20.07 4.68
N ILE A 623 19.92 21.16 4.26
CA ILE A 623 20.71 21.21 3.02
C ILE A 623 21.84 20.17 3.06
N ASP A 624 22.59 20.08 4.15
CA ASP A 624 23.67 19.10 4.27
C ASP A 624 23.15 17.66 4.22
N LYS A 625 21.97 17.40 4.81
CA LYS A 625 21.29 16.12 4.70
C LYS A 625 20.86 15.79 3.27
N ILE A 626 20.40 16.79 2.50
CA ILE A 626 20.12 16.61 1.06
C ILE A 626 21.40 16.21 0.31
N LYS A 627 22.55 16.82 0.63
CA LYS A 627 23.83 16.43 0.02
C LYS A 627 24.20 14.99 0.35
N GLU A 628 23.99 14.53 1.59
CA GLU A 628 24.21 13.14 2.00
C GLU A 628 23.32 12.18 1.17
N ILE A 629 22.02 12.49 1.05
CA ILE A 629 21.06 11.70 0.27
C ILE A 629 21.49 11.59 -1.19
N LEU A 630 21.80 12.72 -1.84
CA LEU A 630 22.20 12.74 -3.25
C LEU A 630 23.56 12.04 -3.45
N GLY A 631 24.51 12.23 -2.53
CA GLY A 631 25.81 11.57 -2.58
C GLY A 631 25.70 10.05 -2.46
N SER A 632 24.85 9.55 -1.56
CA SER A 632 24.59 8.11 -1.44
C SER A 632 23.90 7.55 -2.69
N GLY A 633 22.89 8.26 -3.20
CA GLY A 633 22.21 7.91 -4.45
C GLY A 633 23.17 7.85 -5.64
N GLU A 634 24.09 8.83 -5.74
CA GLU A 634 25.11 8.87 -6.79
C GLU A 634 26.07 7.69 -6.69
N ALA A 635 26.57 7.36 -5.49
CA ALA A 635 27.44 6.22 -5.27
C ALA A 635 26.76 4.89 -5.66
N LYS A 636 25.44 4.75 -5.42
CA LYS A 636 24.65 3.58 -5.84
C LYS A 636 24.57 3.49 -7.37
N LEU A 637 24.25 4.59 -8.04
CA LEU A 637 24.16 4.64 -9.51
C LEU A 637 25.51 4.37 -10.20
N GLN A 638 26.61 4.88 -9.64
CA GLN A 638 27.95 4.61 -10.16
C GLN A 638 28.33 3.13 -10.03
N ARG A 639 28.02 2.50 -8.88
CA ARG A 639 28.20 1.05 -8.70
C ARG A 639 27.38 0.25 -9.71
N GLU A 640 26.14 0.67 -9.99
CA GLU A 640 25.31 0.02 -11.00
C GLU A 640 25.90 0.17 -12.41
N ALA A 641 26.33 1.38 -12.78
CA ALA A 641 26.93 1.65 -14.10
C ALA A 641 28.21 0.82 -14.33
N GLN A 642 28.99 0.55 -13.27
CA GLN A 642 30.17 -0.32 -13.34
C GLN A 642 29.81 -1.79 -13.56
N ASN A 643 28.66 -2.23 -13.05
CA ASN A 643 28.18 -3.61 -13.18
C ASN A 643 27.39 -3.84 -14.48
N ALA A 644 26.89 -2.78 -15.12
CA ALA A 644 26.14 -2.83 -16.37
C ALA A 644 27.08 -2.84 -17.60
N GLY A 645 26.66 -3.50 -18.69
CA GLY A 645 27.39 -3.45 -19.96
C GLY A 645 27.55 -2.02 -20.52
N THR A 646 28.35 -1.84 -21.57
CA THR A 646 28.78 -0.52 -22.08
C THR A 646 27.64 0.44 -22.45
N THR A 647 26.55 -0.05 -23.06
CA THR A 647 25.41 0.78 -23.48
C THR A 647 24.47 1.18 -22.33
N PRO A 648 24.03 0.26 -21.44
CA PRO A 648 23.24 0.66 -20.26
C PRO A 648 24.02 1.56 -19.30
N ALA A 649 25.34 1.38 -19.15
CA ALA A 649 26.18 2.23 -18.31
C ALA A 649 26.11 3.71 -18.69
N TYR A 650 26.14 4.05 -19.99
CA TYR A 650 26.06 5.44 -20.45
C TYR A 650 24.75 6.12 -20.06
N ASN A 651 23.62 5.41 -20.18
CA ASN A 651 22.31 5.93 -19.77
C ASN A 651 22.22 6.15 -18.26
N VAL A 652 22.87 5.30 -17.45
CA VAL A 652 22.94 5.50 -15.99
C VAL A 652 23.82 6.71 -15.64
N LEU A 653 24.96 6.88 -16.31
CA LEU A 653 25.86 8.00 -16.08
C LEU A 653 25.22 9.36 -16.36
N GLN A 654 24.32 9.45 -17.35
CA GLN A 654 23.55 10.68 -17.63
C GLN A 654 22.50 11.00 -16.56
N ARG A 655 22.15 10.03 -15.70
CA ARG A 655 21.14 10.17 -14.65
C ARG A 655 21.75 10.39 -13.26
N LEU A 656 23.07 10.56 -13.17
CA LEU A 656 23.75 10.86 -11.91
C LEU A 656 23.30 12.23 -11.36
N PRO A 657 23.12 12.38 -10.04
CA PRO A 657 22.83 13.66 -9.39
C PRO A 657 23.78 14.80 -9.81
N SER A 658 25.07 14.51 -9.97
CA SER A 658 26.08 15.45 -10.47
C SER A 658 25.89 15.86 -11.94
N ALA A 659 25.36 14.96 -12.78
CA ALA A 659 25.12 15.20 -14.21
C ALA A 659 23.76 15.86 -14.50
N ILE A 660 22.83 15.84 -13.53
CA ILE A 660 21.51 16.45 -13.67
C ILE A 660 21.64 17.98 -13.56
N GLU A 661 21.22 18.68 -14.61
CA GLU A 661 21.13 20.14 -14.61
C GLU A 661 20.01 20.65 -13.70
N GLY A 662 20.30 21.67 -12.90
CA GLY A 662 19.34 22.33 -12.00
C GLY A 662 19.84 22.36 -10.55
N GLY A 663 19.00 22.90 -9.66
CA GLY A 663 19.27 22.94 -8.23
C GLY A 663 18.98 21.62 -7.52
N TYR A 664 19.15 21.59 -6.20
CA TYR A 664 18.91 20.41 -5.37
C TYR A 664 17.49 19.83 -5.54
N GLY A 665 16.45 20.66 -5.68
CA GLY A 665 15.06 20.19 -5.85
C GLY A 665 14.91 19.29 -7.08
N THR A 666 15.42 19.73 -8.24
CA THR A 666 15.45 18.95 -9.48
C THR A 666 16.23 17.64 -9.29
N LYS A 667 17.40 17.69 -8.65
CA LYS A 667 18.26 16.52 -8.43
C LYS A 667 17.59 15.45 -7.56
N ILE A 668 16.91 15.84 -6.48
CA ILE A 668 16.16 14.92 -5.60
C ILE A 668 15.07 14.20 -6.39
N LEU A 669 14.25 14.96 -7.14
CA LEU A 669 13.13 14.39 -7.89
C LEU A 669 13.60 13.45 -8.98
N MET A 670 14.63 13.83 -9.75
CA MET A 670 15.17 12.98 -10.82
C MET A 670 15.83 11.71 -10.29
N THR A 671 16.54 11.79 -9.16
CA THR A 671 17.14 10.61 -8.50
C THR A 671 16.04 9.66 -8.03
N THR A 672 15.01 10.20 -7.37
CA THR A 672 13.88 9.40 -6.89
C THR A 672 13.07 8.79 -8.04
N ALA A 673 12.87 9.56 -9.11
CA ALA A 673 12.18 9.07 -10.32
C ALA A 673 12.92 7.88 -10.93
N TYR A 674 14.23 7.98 -11.06
CA TYR A 674 15.05 6.87 -11.55
C TYR A 674 14.90 5.61 -10.69
N LEU A 675 14.95 5.76 -9.36
CA LEU A 675 14.78 4.66 -8.42
C LEU A 675 13.38 4.01 -8.56
N LEU A 676 12.34 4.83 -8.67
CA LEU A 676 10.96 4.35 -8.86
C LEU A 676 10.74 3.64 -10.20
N ASP A 677 11.38 4.09 -11.29
CA ASP A 677 11.26 3.45 -12.61
C ASP A 677 11.91 2.04 -12.63
N ARG A 678 12.90 1.82 -11.77
CA ARG A 678 13.55 0.51 -11.59
C ARG A 678 12.76 -0.47 -10.72
N ALA A 679 11.82 0.02 -9.90
CA ALA A 679 10.85 -0.86 -9.24
C ALA A 679 9.93 -1.48 -10.31
N ALA A 680 10.12 -2.76 -10.62
CA ALA A 680 9.50 -3.39 -11.78
C ALA A 680 8.20 -4.17 -11.46
N VAL A 681 7.91 -4.49 -10.19
CA VAL A 681 6.71 -5.27 -9.84
C VAL A 681 5.42 -4.49 -10.08
N TRP A 682 5.37 -3.22 -9.68
CA TRP A 682 4.15 -2.42 -9.68
C TRP A 682 4.20 -1.36 -10.79
N PRO A 683 3.47 -1.52 -11.91
CA PRO A 683 3.51 -0.53 -12.99
C PRO A 683 3.19 0.92 -12.59
N ILE A 684 2.44 1.14 -11.50
CA ILE A 684 2.18 2.46 -10.93
C ILE A 684 3.45 3.21 -10.50
N THR A 685 4.57 2.54 -10.15
CA THR A 685 5.82 3.21 -9.77
C THR A 685 6.45 3.94 -10.95
N LYS A 686 6.33 3.40 -12.16
CA LYS A 686 6.76 4.08 -13.40
C LYS A 686 5.97 5.35 -13.66
N LEU A 687 4.72 5.38 -13.22
CA LEU A 687 3.87 6.54 -13.34
C LEU A 687 4.24 7.62 -12.31
N MET A 688 4.54 7.21 -11.08
CA MET A 688 5.16 8.08 -10.08
C MET A 688 6.47 8.67 -10.60
N ALA A 689 7.33 7.86 -11.21
CA ALA A 689 8.60 8.33 -11.80
C ALA A 689 8.37 9.42 -12.85
N ARG A 690 7.48 9.19 -13.81
CA ARG A 690 7.15 10.18 -14.85
C ARG A 690 6.60 11.49 -14.29
N SER A 691 5.76 11.43 -13.25
CA SER A 691 5.23 12.65 -12.63
C SER A 691 6.31 13.42 -11.88
N LEU A 692 7.28 12.73 -11.25
CA LEU A 692 8.44 13.37 -10.63
C LEU A 692 9.36 14.02 -11.69
N GLU A 693 9.60 13.38 -12.84
CA GLU A 693 10.38 13.99 -13.94
C GLU A 693 9.73 15.28 -14.47
N ALA A 694 8.40 15.27 -14.61
CA ALA A 694 7.65 16.47 -15.01
C ALA A 694 7.76 17.59 -13.96
N GLN A 695 7.62 17.26 -12.67
CA GLN A 695 7.78 18.22 -11.57
C GLN A 695 9.22 18.75 -11.45
N ALA A 696 10.23 17.90 -11.71
CA ALA A 696 11.64 18.30 -11.70
C ALA A 696 11.95 19.39 -12.73
N SER A 697 11.29 19.34 -13.89
CA SER A 697 11.39 20.36 -14.94
C SER A 697 10.86 21.72 -14.45
N ARG A 698 9.74 21.72 -13.72
CA ARG A 698 9.17 22.94 -13.09
C ARG A 698 10.07 23.51 -11.99
N MET A 699 10.66 22.64 -11.18
CA MET A 699 11.61 23.07 -10.15
C MET A 699 12.87 23.69 -10.74
N LYS A 700 13.33 23.19 -11.90
CA LYS A 700 14.44 23.80 -12.64
C LYS A 700 14.08 25.21 -13.09
N GLU A 701 12.91 25.39 -13.70
CA GLU A 701 12.39 26.70 -14.12
C GLU A 701 12.29 27.68 -12.96
N ARG A 702 11.72 27.25 -11.81
CA ARG A 702 11.65 28.06 -10.58
C ARG A 702 13.03 28.46 -10.06
N ALA A 703 13.98 27.52 -10.06
CA ALA A 703 15.35 27.80 -9.63
C ALA A 703 16.06 28.80 -10.57
N ASP A 704 15.94 28.64 -11.88
CA ASP A 704 16.54 29.57 -12.85
C ASP A 704 15.91 30.97 -12.74
N ASN A 705 14.58 31.05 -12.57
CA ASN A 705 13.88 32.32 -12.37
C ASN A 705 14.29 33.03 -11.07
N SER A 706 14.63 32.29 -10.01
CA SER A 706 15.05 32.89 -8.73
C SER A 706 16.34 33.72 -8.81
N VAL A 707 17.16 33.53 -9.86
CA VAL A 707 18.42 34.27 -10.05
C VAL A 707 18.27 35.39 -11.08
N MET A 708 17.16 35.41 -11.83
CA MET A 708 16.85 36.48 -12.77
C MET A 708 16.39 37.71 -11.97
N ILE A 709 17.23 38.74 -11.92
CA ILE A 709 16.88 40.03 -11.32
C ILE A 709 15.73 40.64 -12.15
N GLU A 710 14.59 40.95 -11.52
CA GLU A 710 13.58 41.84 -12.10
C GLU A 710 14.25 43.20 -12.36
N ASN A 711 14.64 43.45 -13.62
CA ASN A 711 15.18 44.73 -14.07
C ASN A 711 14.09 45.79 -14.22
#